data_AF-A0AAW1PCC2-F1
#
_entry.id   AF-A0AAW1PCC2-F1
#
_cell.length_a   1.000
_cell.length_b   1.000
_cell.length_c   1.000
_cell.angle_alpha   90.00
_cell.angle_beta   90.00
_cell.angle_gamma   90.00
#
_symmetry.space_group_name_H-M   'P 1'
#
loop_
_entity.id
_entity.type
_entity.pdbx_description
1 polymer ?
#
loop_
_entity_poly.entity_id
_entity_poly.type
_entity_poly.pdbx_seq_one_letter_code
_entity_poly.pdbx_strand_id
1 'polypeptide(L)'
;MEAKRSAAPCREPRPVSICGLLCKPRLPKTGSLCKLLALMVGLLVVFHAASCGYFFCVRFPGVLDFPRDIYDDIRDIYILAGGPRSTSRAQIDVDASPKLIPKLIHQTFKSGSVPASVRPFMQSWRRYNEDWEIRFYDDEACLQFVQREFPEYLDAYRSLPKDVERSDFFRYMVVLRLGGVYADMDTECRKPLNNLIAPRDTMVVGWENEFSSDEEAAHRHYARTRQVLQWVFAAAPGHPVLREICDHIARNADMQFSENTNRDTLERTGPGVWTDIILKHAHLHPPSKRDDPWNVRILPTVQFGVHPMGLDHMSPDDPDIIVLHHFLGSWKVRGGWTKPSKQLAKLLRWAFPFWFRPKQVAIPAEQSPEQEAAPPALDVFPVSIVWEPPYTMLVNLRGHGDPQAGVDVSATLTSFGTWQPALAPARGPTYAEALVGSLGSSASRQRVLLDIGAGIGFFSLAAAARGHRAIAFELSPNSADTFERSIEYNGFQHLVALHKVALGAVEEDICTHWGQEAEVELYRGYSTAAAHNISAGAPGSNCTRTERRHVAADMVPNDTEIGAVRVSVTGWEGWVVEGLKGVIEHSPPSVVMVELHPQAMEATGHEGALKLLRQLYSWGYTDVSHSGYVCDERWHNITRGIRLRGAMGVAAQEALKQPTWCTLQPDKFESLVARTNPKYPENILFTYKSGPAGSAAAASAPQDSQTASAAISSTSVAASNRAVLVDDDTGLDADSGAEITAASAAGAAGPTAAAAQARRELRGGDSTASWSVQRALRKSRVGWGL
;
A
#
# COMPACT_ATOMS: atom_id res chain seq x y z
N MET A 1 51.64 -20.98 -20.87
CA MET A 1 52.61 -20.33 -19.96
C MET A 1 51.84 -19.25 -19.18
N GLU A 2 51.23 -19.45 -18.01
CA GLU A 2 51.30 -20.52 -16.99
C GLU A 2 52.72 -20.86 -16.46
N ALA A 3 52.93 -21.13 -15.16
CA ALA A 3 52.18 -20.86 -13.93
C ALA A 3 53.03 -21.24 -12.69
N LYS A 4 52.57 -20.86 -11.48
CA LYS A 4 52.68 -21.60 -10.19
C LYS A 4 54.03 -21.74 -9.43
N ARG A 5 53.91 -21.43 -8.12
CA ARG A 5 54.34 -22.19 -6.91
C ARG A 5 55.83 -22.29 -6.52
N SER A 6 56.07 -22.07 -5.22
CA SER A 6 56.95 -22.91 -4.39
C SER A 6 56.20 -23.27 -3.07
N ALA A 7 56.89 -23.63 -1.97
CA ALA A 7 56.29 -24.41 -0.87
C ALA A 7 56.91 -24.21 0.54
N ALA A 8 56.28 -24.83 1.56
CA ALA A 8 56.82 -25.01 2.92
C ALA A 8 57.63 -26.33 3.05
N PRO A 9 58.41 -26.58 4.13
CA PRO A 9 57.87 -27.42 5.23
C PRO A 9 58.45 -27.25 6.67
N CYS A 10 57.75 -27.88 7.65
CA CYS A 10 58.08 -28.61 8.91
C CYS A 10 59.57 -28.81 9.39
N ARG A 11 59.94 -29.18 10.66
CA ARG A 11 59.28 -29.45 11.99
C ARG A 11 60.34 -29.69 13.13
N GLU A 12 59.96 -29.46 14.41
CA GLU A 12 60.35 -30.19 15.67
C GLU A 12 61.84 -30.26 16.18
N PRO A 13 62.15 -30.71 17.44
CA PRO A 13 61.34 -31.05 18.66
C PRO A 13 61.81 -30.42 20.04
N ARG A 14 61.12 -30.81 21.14
CA ARG A 14 61.32 -30.55 22.61
C ARG A 14 62.18 -31.67 23.29
N PRO A 15 62.52 -31.75 24.64
CA PRO A 15 61.88 -31.26 25.89
C PRO A 15 62.85 -30.69 26.99
N VAL A 16 62.46 -30.30 28.24
CA VAL A 16 62.16 -31.09 29.47
C VAL A 16 61.49 -30.18 30.56
N SER A 17 60.78 -30.75 31.54
CA SER A 17 60.01 -30.08 32.63
C SER A 17 60.67 -30.10 34.02
N ILE A 18 60.20 -29.27 34.98
CA ILE A 18 60.33 -29.48 36.45
C ILE A 18 59.10 -28.90 37.22
N CYS A 19 58.63 -29.61 38.25
CA CYS A 19 57.62 -29.19 39.26
C CYS A 19 58.32 -28.55 40.50
N GLY A 20 57.71 -27.89 41.50
CA GLY A 20 56.31 -27.56 41.85
C GLY A 20 56.18 -27.34 43.39
N LEU A 21 55.02 -26.86 43.89
CA LEU A 21 54.56 -26.84 45.32
C LEU A 21 55.34 -25.88 46.29
N LEU A 22 54.80 -25.24 47.35
CA LEU A 22 53.55 -25.29 48.15
C LEU A 22 53.24 -23.92 48.82
N CYS A 23 51.96 -23.51 48.95
CA CYS A 23 51.46 -22.75 50.12
C CYS A 23 49.92 -22.66 50.19
N LYS A 24 49.35 -22.69 51.42
CA LYS A 24 47.89 -22.62 51.68
C LYS A 24 47.39 -21.16 51.70
N PRO A 25 46.16 -20.86 51.21
CA PRO A 25 45.54 -19.55 51.42
C PRO A 25 45.04 -19.40 52.87
N ARG A 26 45.31 -18.25 53.50
CA ARG A 26 44.68 -17.82 54.76
C ARG A 26 43.38 -17.07 54.45
N LEU A 27 42.29 -17.41 55.14
CA LEU A 27 41.04 -16.63 55.09
C LEU A 27 41.24 -15.22 55.69
N PRO A 28 40.78 -14.14 55.04
CA PRO A 28 40.84 -12.79 55.59
C PRO A 28 39.77 -12.58 56.68
N LYS A 29 40.12 -11.75 57.67
CA LYS A 29 39.29 -11.50 58.87
C LYS A 29 37.95 -10.82 58.52
N THR A 30 36.93 -11.13 59.31
CA THR A 30 35.49 -10.81 59.11
C THR A 30 35.14 -9.35 58.80
N GLY A 31 35.97 -8.38 59.20
CA GLY A 31 35.76 -6.96 58.90
C GLY A 31 35.92 -6.58 57.42
N SER A 32 36.65 -7.36 56.62
CA SER A 32 36.82 -7.07 55.18
C SER A 32 35.58 -7.45 54.36
N LEU A 33 34.94 -8.59 54.72
CA LEU A 33 33.76 -9.09 54.02
C LEU A 33 32.56 -8.14 54.16
N CYS A 34 32.37 -7.54 55.34
CA CYS A 34 31.30 -6.58 55.57
C CYS A 34 31.49 -5.29 54.76
N LYS A 35 32.74 -4.82 54.57
CA LYS A 35 33.04 -3.67 53.71
C LYS A 35 32.79 -4.00 52.24
N LEU A 36 33.15 -5.21 51.79
CA LEU A 36 32.89 -5.66 50.43
C LEU A 36 31.37 -5.81 50.16
N LEU A 37 30.61 -6.36 51.12
CA LEU A 37 29.16 -6.43 51.03
C LEU A 37 28.51 -5.05 51.01
N ALA A 38 28.94 -4.13 51.88
CA ALA A 38 28.43 -2.76 51.89
C ALA A 38 28.72 -2.02 50.57
N LEU A 39 29.90 -2.25 49.98
CA LEU A 39 30.26 -1.67 48.67
C LEU A 39 29.45 -2.30 47.53
N MET A 40 29.20 -3.61 47.56
CA MET A 40 28.33 -4.29 46.58
C MET A 40 26.85 -3.92 46.73
N VAL A 41 26.34 -3.76 47.95
CA VAL A 41 24.97 -3.28 48.20
C VAL A 41 24.86 -1.80 47.81
N GLY A 42 25.86 -0.97 48.09
CA GLY A 42 25.91 0.42 47.61
C GLY A 42 25.92 0.50 46.09
N LEU A 43 26.75 -0.31 45.41
CA LEU A 43 26.74 -0.42 43.95
C LEU A 43 25.41 -0.94 43.43
N LEU A 44 24.79 -1.95 44.05
CA LEU A 44 23.46 -2.45 43.68
C LEU A 44 22.38 -1.40 43.86
N VAL A 45 22.40 -0.61 44.93
CA VAL A 45 21.43 0.48 45.16
C VAL A 45 21.63 1.61 44.15
N VAL A 46 22.88 1.98 43.83
CA VAL A 46 23.18 2.97 42.78
C VAL A 46 22.78 2.45 41.39
N PHE A 47 23.05 1.18 41.08
CA PHE A 47 22.65 0.56 39.81
C PHE A 47 21.13 0.39 39.72
N HIS A 48 20.46 0.09 40.83
CA HIS A 48 19.01 -0.01 40.88
C HIS A 48 18.34 1.36 40.74
N ALA A 49 18.84 2.40 41.43
CA ALA A 49 18.41 3.78 41.26
C ALA A 49 18.64 4.30 39.82
N ALA A 50 19.78 3.96 39.20
CA ALA A 50 20.05 4.24 37.80
C ALA A 50 19.14 3.46 36.83
N SER A 51 18.73 2.22 37.19
CA SER A 51 17.79 1.43 36.40
C SER A 51 16.32 1.84 36.58
N CYS A 52 15.99 2.54 37.66
CA CYS A 52 14.63 2.90 38.08
C CYS A 52 14.37 4.41 38.04
N GLY A 53 14.76 5.09 36.96
CA GLY A 53 14.08 6.28 36.43
C GLY A 53 13.98 7.57 37.26
N TYR A 54 14.43 7.60 38.52
CA TYR A 54 14.31 8.75 39.42
C TYR A 54 15.46 9.76 39.24
N PHE A 55 15.49 10.42 38.07
CA PHE A 55 16.33 11.60 37.83
C PHE A 55 15.58 12.72 37.08
N PHE A 56 14.39 13.06 37.59
CA PHE A 56 13.79 14.38 37.39
C PHE A 56 13.56 15.06 38.75
N CYS A 57 13.65 16.39 38.78
CA CYS A 57 13.36 17.27 39.93
C CYS A 57 14.43 17.45 41.04
N VAL A 58 15.74 17.40 40.74
CA VAL A 58 16.73 18.16 41.54
C VAL A 58 17.67 18.95 40.62
N ARG A 59 17.61 20.28 40.72
CA ARG A 59 18.45 21.21 39.93
C ARG A 59 19.78 21.45 40.67
N PHE A 60 20.79 20.65 40.35
CA PHE A 60 22.17 20.91 40.82
C PHE A 60 22.78 22.08 40.05
N PRO A 61 23.23 23.17 40.71
CA PRO A 61 23.96 24.23 40.03
C PRO A 61 25.43 23.82 39.86
N GLY A 62 25.91 23.77 38.62
CA GLY A 62 27.36 23.81 38.32
C GLY A 62 28.08 22.49 37.99
N VAL A 63 27.38 21.36 37.85
CA VAL A 63 27.99 20.10 37.34
C VAL A 63 27.03 19.45 36.35
N LEU A 64 27.53 19.18 35.13
CA LEU A 64 26.77 18.80 33.93
C LEU A 64 25.96 19.95 33.30
N ASP A 65 26.65 20.84 32.57
CA ASP A 65 26.04 21.46 31.40
C ASP A 65 25.75 20.34 30.39
N PHE A 66 24.48 19.91 30.32
CA PHE A 66 24.03 19.03 29.25
C PHE A 66 24.03 19.82 27.94
N PRO A 67 24.51 19.23 26.83
CA PRO A 67 24.39 19.83 25.50
C PRO A 67 22.93 20.19 25.20
N ARG A 68 22.69 21.39 24.66
CA ARG A 68 21.32 21.92 24.41
C ARG A 68 20.52 21.03 23.47
N ASP A 69 21.23 20.37 22.57
CA ASP A 69 20.81 19.40 21.56
C ASP A 69 19.90 18.28 22.11
N ILE A 70 20.07 17.82 23.36
CA ILE A 70 19.16 16.78 23.91
C ILE A 70 17.72 17.29 24.10
N TYR A 71 17.52 18.57 24.42
CA TYR A 71 16.17 19.14 24.56
C TYR A 71 15.56 19.51 23.21
N ASP A 72 16.39 19.92 22.24
CA ASP A 72 15.96 20.10 20.87
C ASP A 72 15.58 18.76 20.22
N ASP A 73 16.32 17.68 20.44
CA ASP A 73 16.00 16.31 19.99
C ASP A 73 14.65 15.82 20.56
N ILE A 74 14.39 16.01 21.86
CA ILE A 74 13.12 15.58 22.49
C ILE A 74 11.94 16.41 21.98
N ARG A 75 12.12 17.73 21.81
CA ARG A 75 11.13 18.61 21.19
C ARG A 75 10.87 18.21 19.74
N ASP A 76 11.92 17.87 18.99
CA ASP A 76 11.83 17.37 17.62
C ASP A 76 11.08 16.04 17.56
N ILE A 77 11.30 15.09 18.48
CA ILE A 77 10.49 13.85 18.54
C ILE A 77 8.99 14.17 18.64
N TYR A 78 8.59 15.13 19.48
CA TYR A 78 7.18 15.55 19.59
C TYR A 78 6.67 16.27 18.33
N ILE A 79 7.52 17.06 17.66
CA ILE A 79 7.20 17.76 16.40
C ILE A 79 7.13 16.78 15.20
N LEU A 80 7.88 15.69 15.25
CA LEU A 80 7.94 14.62 14.24
C LEU A 80 6.79 13.62 14.41
N ALA A 81 6.39 13.31 15.64
CA ALA A 81 5.15 12.58 15.93
C ALA A 81 3.89 13.41 15.60
N GLY A 82 4.03 14.74 15.48
CA GLY A 82 2.98 15.71 15.18
C GLY A 82 2.85 16.08 13.70
N GLY A 83 3.05 15.13 12.77
CA GLY A 83 2.79 15.32 11.33
C GLY A 83 1.37 15.80 11.01
N PRO A 84 1.03 16.08 9.73
CA PRO A 84 -0.21 16.75 9.35
C PRO A 84 -1.39 16.09 10.04
N ARG A 85 -2.12 16.89 10.85
CA ARG A 85 -3.13 16.41 11.80
C ARG A 85 -4.30 15.78 11.05
N SER A 86 -4.14 14.50 10.71
CA SER A 86 -5.20 13.69 10.15
C SER A 86 -6.37 13.69 11.12
N THR A 87 -7.52 14.18 10.64
CA THR A 87 -8.81 13.91 11.29
C THR A 87 -8.89 12.42 11.49
N SER A 88 -9.12 11.99 12.74
CA SER A 88 -9.06 10.60 13.18
C SER A 88 -9.52 9.64 12.09
N ARG A 89 -8.67 8.65 11.77
CA ARG A 89 -9.03 7.53 10.90
C ARG A 89 -10.32 6.93 11.48
N ALA A 90 -11.45 7.30 10.90
CA ALA A 90 -12.71 6.70 11.27
C ALA A 90 -12.52 5.22 10.95
N GLN A 91 -12.54 4.38 11.98
CA GLN A 91 -12.97 3.01 11.78
C GLN A 91 -14.44 3.14 11.40
N ILE A 92 -14.66 3.37 10.10
CA ILE A 92 -15.94 3.10 9.48
C ILE A 92 -16.13 1.62 9.74
N ASP A 93 -17.10 1.30 10.58
CA ASP A 93 -17.59 -0.05 10.75
C ASP A 93 -18.24 -0.39 9.41
N VAL A 94 -17.46 -1.01 8.50
CA VAL A 94 -17.84 -1.12 7.08
C VAL A 94 -18.94 -2.17 6.93
N ASP A 95 -20.14 -1.66 7.12
CA ASP A 95 -21.38 -2.08 6.51
C ASP A 95 -21.87 -3.49 6.88
N ALA A 96 -22.89 -3.51 7.75
CA ALA A 96 -23.67 -4.71 8.07
C ALA A 96 -24.54 -5.20 6.89
N SER A 97 -24.46 -4.58 5.71
CA SER A 97 -25.13 -5.02 4.50
C SER A 97 -24.77 -6.47 4.12
N PRO A 98 -25.76 -7.26 3.66
CA PRO A 98 -25.52 -8.62 3.22
C PRO A 98 -24.59 -8.64 2.01
N LYS A 99 -23.58 -9.50 2.04
CA LYS A 99 -22.60 -9.66 0.95
C LYS A 99 -23.11 -10.67 -0.08
N LEU A 100 -22.84 -10.41 -1.37
CA LEU A 100 -23.20 -11.33 -2.45
C LEU A 100 -22.38 -12.63 -2.43
N ILE A 101 -21.14 -12.58 -1.92
CA ILE A 101 -20.30 -13.75 -1.66
C ILE A 101 -20.66 -14.35 -0.30
N PRO A 102 -21.16 -15.60 -0.23
CA PRO A 102 -21.48 -16.27 1.03
C PRO A 102 -20.27 -16.47 1.95
N LYS A 103 -20.51 -16.53 3.28
CA LYS A 103 -19.48 -16.83 4.29
C LYS A 103 -19.14 -18.32 4.36
N LEU A 104 -18.76 -18.90 3.23
CA LEU A 104 -18.31 -20.29 3.08
C LEU A 104 -16.83 -20.33 2.69
N ILE A 105 -16.06 -21.27 3.25
CA ILE A 105 -14.68 -21.55 2.87
C ILE A 105 -14.58 -23.03 2.47
N HIS A 106 -14.08 -23.30 1.27
CA HIS A 106 -13.91 -24.64 0.71
C HIS A 106 -12.43 -25.01 0.68
N GLN A 107 -12.06 -26.15 1.27
CA GLN A 107 -10.71 -26.70 1.22
C GLN A 107 -10.74 -28.19 0.83
N THR A 108 -9.74 -28.65 0.08
CA THR A 108 -9.67 -30.03 -0.42
C THR A 108 -8.37 -30.73 -0.03
N PHE A 109 -8.42 -32.05 0.08
CA PHE A 109 -7.23 -32.89 0.11
C PHE A 109 -7.54 -34.31 -0.31
N LYS A 110 -6.55 -35.08 -0.75
CA LYS A 110 -6.73 -36.49 -1.15
C LYS A 110 -7.44 -37.44 -0.16
N SER A 111 -7.52 -37.08 1.13
CA SER A 111 -8.27 -37.84 2.16
C SER A 111 -8.48 -37.01 3.42
N GLY A 112 -9.41 -37.41 4.29
CA GLY A 112 -9.54 -36.84 5.64
C GLY A 112 -8.30 -36.96 6.56
N SER A 113 -7.25 -37.69 6.15
CA SER A 113 -6.01 -37.86 6.92
C SER A 113 -4.96 -36.77 6.60
N VAL A 114 -5.27 -35.52 6.98
CA VAL A 114 -4.40 -34.36 6.69
C VAL A 114 -3.08 -34.39 7.50
N PRO A 115 -1.90 -34.20 6.85
CA PRO A 115 -0.60 -34.14 7.51
C PRO A 115 -0.51 -33.06 8.60
N ALA A 116 0.20 -33.38 9.69
CA ALA A 116 0.35 -32.46 10.83
C ALA A 116 0.99 -31.11 10.46
N SER A 117 1.84 -31.07 9.42
CA SER A 117 2.49 -29.85 8.92
C SER A 117 1.52 -28.84 8.29
N VAL A 118 0.36 -29.28 7.80
CA VAL A 118 -0.61 -28.42 7.09
C VAL A 118 -1.72 -27.92 8.03
N ARG A 119 -1.94 -28.61 9.15
CA ARG A 119 -2.98 -28.25 10.15
C ARG A 119 -2.87 -26.82 10.69
N PRO A 120 -1.68 -26.23 10.94
CA PRO A 120 -1.56 -24.83 11.38
C PRO A 120 -2.14 -23.85 10.36
N PHE A 121 -1.98 -24.12 9.05
CA PHE A 121 -2.48 -23.30 7.97
C PHE A 121 -4.01 -23.38 7.90
N MET A 122 -4.60 -24.58 7.91
CA MET A 122 -6.06 -24.75 8.01
C MET A 122 -6.66 -24.08 9.27
N GLN A 123 -5.96 -24.16 10.41
CA GLN A 123 -6.38 -23.51 11.66
C GLN A 123 -6.33 -21.98 11.59
N SER A 124 -5.47 -21.41 10.75
CA SER A 124 -5.37 -19.95 10.57
C SER A 124 -6.65 -19.39 9.93
N TRP A 125 -7.20 -20.05 8.90
CA TRP A 125 -8.47 -19.70 8.29
C TRP A 125 -9.61 -19.69 9.30
N ARG A 126 -9.68 -20.71 10.16
CA ARG A 126 -10.70 -20.79 11.23
C ARG A 126 -10.51 -19.71 12.31
N ARG A 127 -9.28 -19.34 12.64
CA ARG A 127 -8.97 -18.32 13.66
C ARG A 127 -9.37 -16.91 13.22
N TYR A 128 -9.16 -16.57 11.95
CA TYR A 128 -9.46 -15.23 11.44
C TYR A 128 -10.88 -15.06 10.90
N ASN A 129 -11.62 -16.16 10.73
CA ASN A 129 -12.95 -16.16 10.12
C ASN A 129 -13.90 -17.04 10.96
N GLU A 130 -14.04 -16.73 12.26
CA GLU A 130 -14.85 -17.52 13.21
C GLU A 130 -16.34 -17.57 12.85
N ASP A 131 -16.82 -16.57 12.09
CA ASP A 131 -18.19 -16.43 11.58
C ASP A 131 -18.39 -17.03 10.18
N TRP A 132 -17.41 -17.77 9.65
CA TRP A 132 -17.48 -18.45 8.35
C TRP A 132 -17.60 -19.98 8.51
N GLU A 133 -18.41 -20.61 7.67
CA GLU A 133 -18.52 -22.07 7.61
C GLU A 133 -17.36 -22.64 6.78
N ILE A 134 -16.54 -23.52 7.37
CA ILE A 134 -15.45 -24.19 6.65
C ILE A 134 -15.91 -25.61 6.26
N ARG A 135 -15.94 -25.88 4.95
CA ARG A 135 -16.23 -27.19 4.37
C ARG A 135 -14.96 -27.83 3.83
N PHE A 136 -14.71 -29.05 4.27
CA PHE A 136 -13.60 -29.88 3.82
C PHE A 136 -14.12 -31.01 2.94
N TYR A 137 -13.42 -31.30 1.84
CA TYR A 137 -13.76 -32.35 0.89
C TYR A 137 -12.52 -33.22 0.65
N ASP A 138 -12.70 -34.54 0.67
CA ASP A 138 -11.73 -35.47 0.08
C ASP A 138 -12.09 -35.88 -1.34
N ASP A 139 -11.19 -36.59 -2.03
CA ASP A 139 -11.37 -36.96 -3.45
C ASP A 139 -12.71 -37.67 -3.72
N GLU A 140 -13.19 -38.48 -2.76
CA GLU A 140 -14.49 -39.14 -2.82
C GLU A 140 -15.64 -38.13 -2.63
N ALA A 141 -15.56 -37.23 -1.64
CA ALA A 141 -16.53 -36.15 -1.48
C ALA A 141 -16.57 -35.19 -2.69
N CYS A 142 -15.42 -34.92 -3.31
CA CYS A 142 -15.30 -34.14 -4.55
C CYS A 142 -16.02 -34.87 -5.70
N LEU A 143 -15.74 -36.15 -5.91
CA LEU A 143 -16.38 -36.95 -6.94
C LEU A 143 -17.91 -37.05 -6.75
N GLN A 144 -18.37 -37.30 -5.52
CA GLN A 144 -19.81 -37.34 -5.19
C GLN A 144 -20.51 -35.98 -5.40
N PHE A 145 -19.80 -34.88 -5.13
CA PHE A 145 -20.31 -33.53 -5.39
C PHE A 145 -20.47 -33.28 -6.90
N VAL A 146 -19.46 -33.60 -7.71
CA VAL A 146 -19.54 -33.46 -9.18
C VAL A 146 -20.67 -34.32 -9.75
N GLN A 147 -20.78 -35.59 -9.34
CA GLN A 147 -21.87 -36.48 -9.76
C GLN A 147 -23.28 -35.93 -9.46
N ARG A 148 -23.44 -35.18 -8.37
CA ARG A 148 -24.74 -34.68 -7.91
C ARG A 148 -25.10 -33.29 -8.44
N GLU A 149 -24.13 -32.37 -8.47
CA GLU A 149 -24.37 -30.96 -8.80
C GLU A 149 -24.03 -30.61 -10.26
N PHE A 150 -23.15 -31.39 -10.91
CA PHE A 150 -22.67 -31.16 -12.27
C PHE A 150 -22.47 -32.47 -13.06
N PRO A 151 -23.52 -33.31 -13.22
CA PRO A 151 -23.42 -34.53 -14.01
C PRO A 151 -22.94 -34.30 -15.45
N GLU A 152 -23.16 -33.10 -16.01
CA GLU A 152 -22.68 -32.67 -17.32
C GLU A 152 -21.14 -32.60 -17.45
N TYR A 153 -20.42 -32.45 -16.34
CA TYR A 153 -18.95 -32.37 -16.31
C TYR A 153 -18.28 -33.66 -15.82
N LEU A 154 -19.06 -34.68 -15.44
CA LEU A 154 -18.57 -35.88 -14.78
C LEU A 154 -17.58 -36.69 -15.61
N ASP A 155 -17.83 -36.83 -16.93
CA ASP A 155 -16.98 -37.63 -17.81
C ASP A 155 -15.65 -36.92 -18.08
N ALA A 156 -15.65 -35.61 -18.31
CA ALA A 156 -14.45 -34.78 -18.38
C ALA A 156 -13.65 -34.84 -17.07
N TYR A 157 -14.30 -34.69 -15.91
CA TYR A 157 -13.66 -34.81 -14.60
C TYR A 157 -12.97 -36.17 -14.39
N ARG A 158 -13.52 -37.24 -14.96
CA ARG A 158 -12.94 -38.59 -14.94
C ARG A 158 -11.84 -38.80 -15.97
N SER A 159 -11.86 -38.13 -17.13
CA SER A 159 -10.84 -38.29 -18.18
C SER A 159 -9.54 -37.54 -17.87
N LEU A 160 -9.59 -36.47 -17.06
CA LEU A 160 -8.40 -35.69 -16.66
C LEU A 160 -7.27 -36.60 -16.12
N PRO A 161 -6.04 -36.53 -16.69
CA PRO A 161 -4.99 -37.49 -16.36
C PRO A 161 -4.42 -37.37 -14.93
N LYS A 162 -4.62 -36.25 -14.20
CA LYS A 162 -4.02 -36.05 -12.87
C LYS A 162 -5.00 -35.63 -11.78
N ASP A 163 -4.68 -36.01 -10.53
CA ASP A 163 -5.45 -35.61 -9.35
C ASP A 163 -5.45 -34.09 -9.12
N VAL A 164 -4.35 -33.40 -9.46
CA VAL A 164 -4.28 -31.93 -9.38
C VAL A 164 -5.24 -31.27 -10.38
N GLU A 165 -5.41 -31.83 -11.58
CA GLU A 165 -6.34 -31.31 -12.59
C GLU A 165 -7.80 -31.54 -12.16
N ARG A 166 -8.09 -32.67 -11.50
CA ARG A 166 -9.37 -32.88 -10.80
C ARG A 166 -9.61 -31.86 -9.70
N SER A 167 -8.62 -31.57 -8.86
CA SER A 167 -8.74 -30.55 -7.80
C SER A 167 -8.92 -29.14 -8.38
N ASP A 168 -8.26 -28.84 -9.49
CA ASP A 168 -8.43 -27.59 -10.26
C ASP A 168 -9.84 -27.50 -10.86
N PHE A 169 -10.37 -28.57 -11.45
CA PHE A 169 -11.74 -28.51 -11.96
C PHE A 169 -12.77 -28.42 -10.81
N PHE A 170 -12.56 -29.14 -9.71
CA PHE A 170 -13.43 -29.09 -8.54
C PHE A 170 -13.50 -27.71 -7.88
N ARG A 171 -12.36 -26.99 -7.75
CA ARG A 171 -12.36 -25.68 -7.08
C ARG A 171 -13.29 -24.67 -7.77
N TYR A 172 -13.35 -24.70 -9.10
CA TYR A 172 -14.27 -23.85 -9.86
C TYR A 172 -15.72 -24.30 -9.67
N MET A 173 -16.01 -25.60 -9.80
CA MET A 173 -17.36 -26.14 -9.63
C MET A 173 -17.96 -25.89 -8.24
N VAL A 174 -17.19 -26.07 -7.16
CA VAL A 174 -17.72 -25.91 -5.80
C VAL A 174 -18.12 -24.46 -5.52
N VAL A 175 -17.29 -23.48 -5.93
CA VAL A 175 -17.60 -22.05 -5.79
C VAL A 175 -18.68 -21.61 -6.80
N LEU A 176 -18.68 -22.12 -8.02
CA LEU A 176 -19.76 -21.87 -9.00
C LEU A 176 -21.13 -22.28 -8.44
N ARG A 177 -21.21 -23.37 -7.69
CA ARG A 177 -22.47 -23.88 -7.14
C ARG A 177 -22.89 -23.22 -5.83
N LEU A 178 -21.94 -23.02 -4.91
CA LEU A 178 -22.22 -22.64 -3.52
C LEU A 178 -21.81 -21.20 -3.19
N GLY A 179 -21.02 -20.56 -4.06
CA GLY A 179 -20.32 -19.32 -3.78
C GLY A 179 -19.24 -19.51 -2.72
N GLY A 180 -18.78 -18.39 -2.16
CA GLY A 180 -17.82 -18.35 -1.07
C GLY A 180 -16.38 -18.31 -1.56
N VAL A 181 -15.47 -18.77 -0.71
CA VAL A 181 -14.03 -18.73 -0.91
C VAL A 181 -13.50 -20.14 -1.10
N TYR A 182 -12.72 -20.39 -2.14
CA TYR A 182 -11.86 -21.58 -2.19
C TYR A 182 -10.46 -21.22 -1.67
N ALA A 183 -9.83 -22.14 -0.93
CA ALA A 183 -8.45 -21.99 -0.48
C ALA A 183 -7.70 -23.33 -0.40
N ASP A 184 -6.59 -23.46 -1.14
CA ASP A 184 -5.67 -24.60 -1.03
C ASP A 184 -5.12 -24.71 0.41
N MET A 185 -4.97 -25.94 0.93
CA MET A 185 -4.71 -26.13 2.36
C MET A 185 -3.34 -25.63 2.86
N ASP A 186 -2.36 -25.49 1.98
CA ASP A 186 -1.06 -24.89 2.30
C ASP A 186 -1.06 -23.36 2.21
N THR A 187 -2.23 -22.74 2.26
CA THR A 187 -2.40 -21.29 2.46
C THR A 187 -2.62 -20.92 3.92
N GLU A 188 -1.87 -19.94 4.40
CA GLU A 188 -1.98 -19.34 5.72
C GLU A 188 -2.76 -18.02 5.62
N CYS A 189 -3.94 -17.99 6.23
CA CYS A 189 -4.73 -16.77 6.42
C CYS A 189 -4.17 -15.97 7.60
N ARG A 190 -3.97 -14.66 7.40
CA ARG A 190 -3.34 -13.75 8.36
C ARG A 190 -4.23 -12.58 8.80
N LYS A 191 -5.32 -12.32 8.09
CA LYS A 191 -6.32 -11.30 8.41
C LYS A 191 -7.74 -11.80 8.09
N PRO A 192 -8.78 -11.31 8.78
CA PRO A 192 -10.18 -11.64 8.47
C PRO A 192 -10.58 -11.24 7.04
N LEU A 193 -11.30 -12.13 6.35
CA LEU A 193 -11.84 -11.86 5.00
C LEU A 193 -12.99 -10.84 5.02
N ASN A 194 -13.60 -10.60 6.18
CA ASN A 194 -14.70 -9.65 6.34
C ASN A 194 -14.34 -8.21 5.94
N ASN A 195 -13.08 -7.80 6.05
CA ASN A 195 -12.65 -6.46 5.62
C ASN A 195 -12.13 -6.45 4.18
N LEU A 196 -11.93 -7.63 3.57
CA LEU A 196 -11.43 -7.75 2.21
C LEU A 196 -12.57 -7.78 1.19
N ILE A 197 -13.59 -8.61 1.44
CA ILE A 197 -14.71 -8.80 0.52
C ILE A 197 -15.76 -7.72 0.78
N ALA A 198 -15.98 -6.82 -0.17
CA ALA A 198 -16.98 -5.77 -0.10
C ALA A 198 -18.40 -6.33 -0.36
N PRO A 199 -19.48 -5.67 0.12
CA PRO A 199 -20.84 -6.18 -0.04
C PRO A 199 -21.28 -6.45 -1.49
N ARG A 200 -20.76 -5.66 -2.44
CA ARG A 200 -21.09 -5.73 -3.88
C ARG A 200 -20.10 -6.51 -4.74
N ASP A 201 -19.06 -7.10 -4.16
CA ASP A 201 -18.18 -7.99 -4.92
C ASP A 201 -18.98 -9.20 -5.41
N THR A 202 -18.89 -9.53 -6.69
CA THR A 202 -19.33 -10.84 -7.19
C THR A 202 -18.17 -11.78 -7.41
N MET A 203 -16.95 -11.27 -7.61
CA MET A 203 -15.74 -12.08 -7.64
C MET A 203 -14.51 -11.30 -7.15
N VAL A 204 -13.68 -11.97 -6.35
CA VAL A 204 -12.41 -11.44 -5.83
C VAL A 204 -11.31 -12.44 -6.10
N VAL A 205 -10.27 -12.00 -6.80
CA VAL A 205 -9.08 -12.78 -7.18
C VAL A 205 -7.82 -11.97 -6.87
N GLY A 206 -6.62 -12.52 -7.00
CA GLY A 206 -5.37 -11.78 -6.77
C GLY A 206 -4.32 -11.99 -7.85
N TRP A 207 -3.43 -11.01 -8.03
CA TRP A 207 -2.25 -11.17 -8.85
C TRP A 207 -1.23 -12.11 -8.19
N GLU A 208 -0.82 -13.17 -8.89
CA GLU A 208 0.21 -14.10 -8.42
C GLU A 208 1.61 -13.55 -8.70
N ASN A 209 1.85 -13.11 -9.94
CA ASN A 209 3.15 -12.63 -10.38
C ASN A 209 3.08 -11.86 -11.71
N GLU A 210 4.14 -11.10 -11.99
CA GLU A 210 4.33 -10.40 -13.26
C GLU A 210 5.81 -10.42 -13.70
N PHE A 211 6.01 -10.57 -15.01
CA PHE A 211 7.29 -10.74 -15.68
C PHE A 211 7.40 -9.78 -16.86
N SER A 212 8.63 -9.41 -17.20
CA SER A 212 8.92 -8.49 -18.31
C SER A 212 8.72 -9.12 -19.69
N SER A 213 8.81 -10.45 -19.78
CA SER A 213 8.73 -11.23 -21.03
C SER A 213 8.24 -12.67 -20.82
N ASP A 214 7.73 -13.30 -21.89
CA ASP A 214 7.30 -14.70 -21.88
C ASP A 214 8.44 -15.67 -21.56
N GLU A 215 9.68 -15.36 -21.95
CA GLU A 215 10.86 -16.16 -21.63
C GLU A 215 11.12 -16.19 -20.11
N GLU A 216 11.02 -15.04 -19.45
CA GLU A 216 11.17 -14.94 -17.99
C GLU A 216 10.06 -15.71 -17.27
N ALA A 217 8.81 -15.55 -17.69
CA ALA A 217 7.67 -16.27 -17.15
C ALA A 217 7.82 -17.80 -17.32
N ALA A 218 8.18 -18.26 -18.52
CA ALA A 218 8.40 -19.69 -18.81
C ALA A 218 9.57 -20.27 -18.02
N HIS A 219 10.67 -19.51 -17.84
CA HIS A 219 11.80 -19.88 -17.00
C HIS A 219 11.41 -20.05 -15.53
N ARG A 220 10.55 -19.15 -15.02
CA ARG A 220 9.96 -19.23 -13.68
C ARG A 220 8.80 -20.24 -13.55
N HIS A 221 8.43 -20.90 -14.65
CA HIS A 221 7.34 -21.90 -14.77
C HIS A 221 5.91 -21.36 -14.62
N TYR A 222 5.70 -20.10 -15.00
CA TYR A 222 4.38 -19.45 -15.06
C TYR A 222 3.75 -19.60 -16.45
N ALA A 223 2.41 -19.67 -16.50
CA ALA A 223 1.64 -19.83 -17.72
C ALA A 223 1.60 -18.54 -18.55
N ARG A 224 1.55 -17.37 -17.91
CA ARG A 224 1.45 -16.05 -18.55
C ARG A 224 2.49 -15.09 -17.98
N THR A 225 2.83 -14.04 -18.75
CA THR A 225 3.64 -12.89 -18.29
C THR A 225 3.04 -12.18 -17.09
N ARG A 226 1.71 -12.15 -17.00
CA ARG A 226 0.98 -11.65 -15.84
C ARG A 226 -0.06 -12.70 -15.47
N GLN A 227 0.02 -13.26 -14.26
CA GLN A 227 -0.79 -14.42 -13.88
C GLN A 227 -1.67 -14.10 -12.68
N VAL A 228 -2.95 -14.44 -12.76
CA VAL A 228 -3.89 -14.40 -11.63
C VAL A 228 -3.78 -15.72 -10.88
N LEU A 229 -3.72 -15.68 -9.55
CA LEU A 229 -3.71 -16.91 -8.75
C LEU A 229 -5.08 -17.58 -8.70
N GLN A 230 -5.08 -18.92 -8.67
CA GLN A 230 -6.27 -19.77 -8.55
C GLN A 230 -6.34 -20.53 -7.21
N TRP A 231 -5.31 -20.40 -6.37
CA TRP A 231 -5.16 -21.16 -5.13
C TRP A 231 -5.87 -20.51 -3.92
N VAL A 232 -6.24 -19.23 -4.02
CA VAL A 232 -7.36 -18.62 -3.30
C VAL A 232 -8.18 -17.75 -4.25
N PHE A 233 -9.51 -17.87 -4.20
CA PHE A 233 -10.41 -16.87 -4.80
C PHE A 233 -11.77 -16.91 -4.13
N ALA A 234 -12.55 -15.85 -4.32
CA ALA A 234 -13.92 -15.75 -3.81
C ALA A 234 -14.88 -15.43 -4.95
N ALA A 235 -16.08 -16.02 -4.97
CA ALA A 235 -17.13 -15.59 -5.88
C ALA A 235 -18.56 -15.80 -5.33
N ALA A 236 -19.51 -15.07 -5.89
CA ALA A 236 -20.93 -15.28 -5.70
C ALA A 236 -21.38 -16.58 -6.41
N PRO A 237 -22.39 -17.30 -5.88
CA PRO A 237 -22.91 -18.50 -6.54
C PRO A 237 -23.46 -18.15 -7.92
N GLY A 238 -23.17 -18.99 -8.92
CA GLY A 238 -23.62 -18.83 -10.30
C GLY A 238 -22.78 -17.88 -11.16
N HIS A 239 -21.61 -17.41 -10.71
CA HIS A 239 -20.79 -16.47 -11.47
C HIS A 239 -20.46 -16.97 -12.88
N PRO A 240 -20.77 -16.21 -13.95
CA PRO A 240 -20.65 -16.67 -15.33
C PRO A 240 -19.21 -17.02 -15.73
N VAL A 241 -18.20 -16.30 -15.23
CA VAL A 241 -16.79 -16.62 -15.53
C VAL A 241 -16.39 -18.04 -15.07
N LEU A 242 -16.90 -18.50 -13.93
CA LEU A 242 -16.63 -19.86 -13.44
C LEU A 242 -17.35 -20.92 -14.29
N ARG A 243 -18.52 -20.57 -14.85
CA ARG A 243 -19.21 -21.41 -15.83
C ARG A 243 -18.38 -21.53 -17.11
N GLU A 244 -17.88 -20.41 -17.65
CA GLU A 244 -17.04 -20.39 -18.86
C GLU A 244 -15.75 -21.19 -18.67
N ILE A 245 -15.08 -21.07 -17.51
CA ILE A 245 -13.91 -21.90 -17.15
C ILE A 245 -14.28 -23.39 -17.13
N CYS A 246 -15.38 -23.77 -16.47
CA CYS A 246 -15.82 -25.18 -16.42
C CYS A 246 -16.16 -25.73 -17.82
N ASP A 247 -16.87 -24.96 -18.65
CA ASP A 247 -17.23 -25.34 -20.02
C ASP A 247 -16.00 -25.41 -20.94
N HIS A 248 -14.98 -24.57 -20.73
CA HIS A 248 -13.71 -24.66 -21.43
C HIS A 248 -12.94 -25.94 -21.04
N ILE A 249 -12.80 -26.20 -19.74
CA ILE A 249 -12.13 -27.42 -19.23
C ILE A 249 -12.84 -28.68 -19.75
N ALA A 250 -14.17 -28.72 -19.71
CA ALA A 250 -14.94 -29.88 -20.17
C ALA A 250 -14.76 -30.15 -21.67
N ARG A 251 -14.78 -29.11 -22.52
CA ARG A 251 -14.52 -29.24 -23.97
C ARG A 251 -13.11 -29.72 -24.28
N ASN A 252 -12.13 -29.30 -23.48
CA ASN A 252 -10.71 -29.48 -23.75
C ASN A 252 -10.04 -30.53 -22.84
N ALA A 253 -10.84 -31.35 -22.14
CA ALA A 253 -10.37 -32.30 -21.12
C ALA A 253 -9.35 -33.32 -21.65
N ASP A 254 -9.44 -33.68 -22.93
CA ASP A 254 -8.55 -34.63 -23.60
C ASP A 254 -7.49 -33.95 -24.50
N MET A 255 -7.50 -32.62 -24.63
CA MET A 255 -6.53 -31.89 -25.45
C MET A 255 -5.11 -31.92 -24.85
N GLN A 256 -4.10 -31.81 -25.71
CA GLN A 256 -2.71 -31.60 -25.29
C GLN A 256 -2.23 -30.23 -25.79
N PHE A 257 -1.89 -29.36 -24.84
CA PHE A 257 -1.36 -28.01 -25.05
C PHE A 257 0.17 -27.99 -25.02
N SER A 258 0.81 -28.97 -24.36
CA SER A 258 2.27 -29.06 -24.27
C SER A 258 2.81 -30.49 -24.15
N GLU A 259 4.00 -30.74 -24.73
CA GLU A 259 4.79 -31.94 -24.42
C GLU A 259 5.21 -32.00 -22.94
N ASN A 260 5.38 -30.84 -22.30
CA ASN A 260 5.69 -30.77 -20.89
C ASN A 260 4.41 -30.95 -20.08
N THR A 261 4.17 -32.17 -19.62
CA THR A 261 2.96 -32.51 -18.84
C THR A 261 2.68 -31.58 -17.65
N ASN A 262 3.68 -30.95 -17.02
CA ASN A 262 3.41 -29.96 -15.96
C ASN A 262 2.90 -28.64 -16.52
N ARG A 263 3.44 -28.17 -17.66
CA ARG A 263 2.92 -26.99 -18.36
C ARG A 263 1.50 -27.27 -18.88
N ASP A 264 1.29 -28.47 -19.40
CA ASP A 264 0.00 -28.93 -19.90
C ASP A 264 -1.11 -28.88 -18.84
N THR A 265 -0.82 -29.29 -17.59
CA THR A 265 -1.71 -29.07 -16.42
C THR A 265 -2.02 -27.58 -16.20
N LEU A 266 -1.00 -26.72 -16.26
CA LEU A 266 -1.17 -25.28 -16.03
C LEU A 266 -2.03 -24.60 -17.12
N GLU A 267 -1.99 -25.09 -18.36
CA GLU A 267 -2.83 -24.60 -19.45
C GLU A 267 -4.25 -25.19 -19.38
N ARG A 268 -4.39 -26.52 -19.18
CA ARG A 268 -5.66 -27.25 -19.30
C ARG A 268 -6.68 -26.90 -18.23
N THR A 269 -6.24 -26.85 -16.97
CA THR A 269 -7.11 -26.62 -15.78
C THR A 269 -6.55 -25.56 -14.83
N GLY A 270 -5.24 -25.31 -14.93
CA GLY A 270 -4.49 -24.47 -14.04
C GLY A 270 -4.51 -22.98 -14.41
N PRO A 271 -3.51 -22.21 -13.94
CA PRO A 271 -3.61 -20.76 -13.90
C PRO A 271 -3.52 -20.09 -15.29
N GLY A 272 -3.24 -20.83 -16.36
CA GLY A 272 -3.29 -20.35 -17.75
C GLY A 272 -4.72 -20.05 -18.18
N VAL A 273 -5.57 -21.08 -18.32
CA VAL A 273 -7.00 -20.93 -18.64
C VAL A 273 -7.73 -20.01 -17.66
N TRP A 274 -7.41 -20.11 -16.37
CA TRP A 274 -7.93 -19.22 -15.34
C TRP A 274 -7.62 -17.75 -15.62
N THR A 275 -6.35 -17.40 -15.84
CA THR A 275 -5.92 -16.02 -16.10
C THR A 275 -6.59 -15.46 -17.35
N ASP A 276 -6.60 -16.21 -18.45
CA ASP A 276 -7.12 -15.73 -19.73
C ASP A 276 -8.62 -15.40 -19.65
N ILE A 277 -9.41 -16.31 -19.07
CA ILE A 277 -10.87 -16.13 -18.96
C ILE A 277 -11.21 -15.06 -17.91
N ILE A 278 -10.48 -15.00 -16.78
CA ILE A 278 -10.67 -13.95 -15.76
C ILE A 278 -10.38 -12.55 -16.31
N LEU A 279 -9.29 -12.37 -17.08
CA LEU A 279 -8.94 -11.06 -17.63
C LEU A 279 -9.86 -10.65 -18.78
N LYS A 280 -10.26 -11.61 -19.64
CA LYS A 280 -11.32 -11.41 -20.63
C LYS A 280 -12.63 -10.94 -19.96
N HIS A 281 -13.05 -11.61 -18.89
CA HIS A 281 -14.26 -11.24 -18.15
C HIS A 281 -14.12 -9.87 -17.49
N ALA A 282 -13.01 -9.58 -16.81
CA ALA A 282 -12.76 -8.27 -16.20
C ALA A 282 -12.73 -7.12 -17.23
N HIS A 283 -12.27 -7.36 -18.46
CA HIS A 283 -12.34 -6.40 -19.55
C HIS A 283 -13.78 -6.20 -20.08
N LEU A 284 -14.56 -7.29 -20.19
CA LEU A 284 -15.95 -7.24 -20.66
C LEU A 284 -16.94 -6.73 -19.61
N HIS A 285 -16.63 -6.83 -18.32
CA HIS A 285 -17.48 -6.45 -17.19
C HIS A 285 -16.83 -5.37 -16.29
N PRO A 286 -16.47 -4.19 -16.84
CA PRO A 286 -15.78 -3.13 -16.08
C PRO A 286 -16.74 -2.43 -15.10
N PRO A 287 -16.25 -1.85 -13.99
CA PRO A 287 -17.05 -1.10 -13.01
C PRO A 287 -17.90 0.05 -13.59
N SER A 288 -17.54 0.59 -14.76
CA SER A 288 -18.33 1.58 -15.49
C SER A 288 -19.71 1.07 -15.94
N LYS A 289 -19.88 -0.25 -16.13
CA LYS A 289 -21.18 -0.87 -16.43
C LYS A 289 -22.01 -1.07 -15.16
N ARG A 290 -22.63 0.01 -14.67
CA ARG A 290 -23.36 0.02 -13.37
C ARG A 290 -24.52 -0.96 -13.25
N ASP A 291 -25.13 -1.36 -14.37
CA ASP A 291 -26.23 -2.35 -14.40
C ASP A 291 -25.74 -3.80 -14.49
N ASP A 292 -24.42 -4.01 -14.59
CA ASP A 292 -23.79 -5.32 -14.67
C ASP A 292 -23.38 -5.79 -13.26
N PRO A 293 -24.01 -6.82 -12.70
CA PRO A 293 -23.66 -7.29 -11.38
C PRO A 293 -22.34 -8.05 -11.37
N TRP A 294 -21.89 -8.64 -12.49
CA TRP A 294 -20.84 -9.66 -12.54
C TRP A 294 -19.43 -9.06 -12.65
N ASN A 295 -19.09 -8.20 -11.71
CA ASN A 295 -17.76 -7.61 -11.57
C ASN A 295 -16.70 -8.62 -11.09
N VAL A 296 -15.44 -8.33 -11.42
CA VAL A 296 -14.25 -9.03 -10.91
C VAL A 296 -13.28 -7.99 -10.33
N ARG A 297 -12.97 -8.11 -9.04
CA ARG A 297 -11.98 -7.27 -8.36
C ARG A 297 -10.66 -8.03 -8.21
N ILE A 298 -9.63 -7.59 -8.94
CA ILE A 298 -8.30 -8.22 -8.95
C ILE A 298 -7.37 -7.50 -7.96
N LEU A 299 -7.08 -8.16 -6.85
CA LEU A 299 -6.30 -7.64 -5.74
C LEU A 299 -4.79 -7.61 -6.04
N PRO A 300 -4.03 -6.70 -5.41
CA PRO A 300 -2.58 -6.69 -5.51
C PRO A 300 -1.94 -7.92 -4.83
N THR A 301 -0.74 -8.27 -5.27
CA THR A 301 -0.02 -9.46 -4.82
C THR A 301 0.21 -9.47 -3.30
N VAL A 302 0.43 -8.30 -2.66
CA VAL A 302 0.69 -8.22 -1.20
C VAL A 302 -0.45 -8.82 -0.41
N GLN A 303 -1.69 -8.63 -0.85
CA GLN A 303 -2.85 -9.16 -0.14
C GLN A 303 -2.94 -10.68 -0.29
N PHE A 304 -2.82 -11.18 -1.52
CA PHE A 304 -3.34 -12.50 -1.89
C PHE A 304 -2.34 -13.44 -2.58
N GLY A 305 -1.13 -13.02 -2.92
CA GLY A 305 -0.20 -13.74 -3.80
C GLY A 305 1.21 -14.02 -3.27
N VAL A 306 1.46 -13.84 -1.97
CA VAL A 306 2.84 -13.83 -1.44
C VAL A 306 3.44 -15.23 -1.22
N HIS A 307 4.71 -15.42 -1.65
CA HIS A 307 5.53 -16.60 -1.38
C HIS A 307 6.36 -16.46 -0.08
N PRO A 308 6.47 -17.49 0.78
CA PRO A 308 7.10 -17.46 2.12
C PRO A 308 8.60 -17.15 2.11
N MET A 309 9.25 -17.27 0.97
CA MET A 309 10.67 -16.93 0.77
C MET A 309 10.88 -15.57 0.07
N GLY A 310 9.83 -14.81 -0.21
CA GLY A 310 9.92 -13.51 -0.90
C GLY A 310 10.47 -13.57 -2.33
N LEU A 311 10.23 -14.68 -3.05
CA LEU A 311 10.71 -14.87 -4.43
C LEU A 311 10.04 -13.96 -5.48
N ASP A 312 9.04 -13.20 -5.03
CA ASP A 312 8.18 -12.31 -5.81
C ASP A 312 8.35 -10.86 -5.31
N HIS A 313 9.58 -10.55 -4.86
CA HIS A 313 10.06 -9.22 -4.43
C HIS A 313 9.38 -8.59 -3.20
N MET A 314 8.54 -9.33 -2.48
CA MET A 314 7.92 -8.86 -1.23
C MET A 314 8.41 -9.61 0.00
N SER A 315 8.41 -8.93 1.14
CA SER A 315 8.73 -9.54 2.44
C SER A 315 7.62 -10.51 2.85
N PRO A 316 7.92 -11.75 3.29
CA PRO A 316 6.92 -12.63 3.88
C PRO A 316 6.44 -12.14 5.26
N ASP A 317 7.04 -11.09 5.82
CA ASP A 317 6.64 -10.43 7.08
C ASP A 317 5.91 -9.10 6.83
N ASP A 318 5.52 -8.80 5.59
CA ASP A 318 4.80 -7.55 5.28
C ASP A 318 3.43 -7.51 6.01
N PRO A 319 3.11 -6.41 6.72
CA PRO A 319 1.90 -6.32 7.53
C PRO A 319 0.62 -6.30 6.71
N ASP A 320 0.66 -6.11 5.39
CA ASP A 320 -0.51 -6.08 4.52
C ASP A 320 -0.92 -7.41 3.91
N ILE A 321 -0.17 -8.48 4.20
CA ILE A 321 -0.50 -9.85 3.80
C ILE A 321 -1.79 -10.35 4.46
N ILE A 322 -2.73 -10.79 3.61
CA ILE A 322 -3.97 -11.46 4.03
C ILE A 322 -3.82 -12.97 3.88
N VAL A 323 -3.19 -13.43 2.80
CA VAL A 323 -2.88 -14.84 2.54
C VAL A 323 -1.44 -15.03 2.12
N LEU A 324 -0.74 -15.96 2.78
CA LEU A 324 0.59 -16.45 2.40
C LEU A 324 0.47 -17.90 1.92
N HIS A 325 0.95 -18.24 0.72
CA HIS A 325 0.88 -19.61 0.20
C HIS A 325 2.22 -20.33 0.37
N HIS A 326 2.24 -21.49 1.03
CA HIS A 326 3.50 -22.16 1.41
C HIS A 326 4.14 -23.01 0.30
N PHE A 327 3.53 -23.08 -0.89
CA PHE A 327 4.04 -23.77 -2.09
C PHE A 327 4.58 -25.19 -1.82
N LEU A 328 3.93 -25.98 -0.95
CA LEU A 328 4.39 -27.32 -0.58
C LEU A 328 4.41 -28.28 -1.77
N GLY A 329 3.60 -27.99 -2.81
CA GLY A 329 3.80 -28.49 -4.17
C GLY A 329 3.78 -30.01 -4.28
N SER A 330 3.02 -30.70 -3.43
CA SER A 330 3.08 -32.15 -3.23
C SER A 330 2.73 -33.01 -4.47
N TRP A 331 2.15 -32.40 -5.50
CA TRP A 331 1.85 -33.02 -6.79
C TRP A 331 3.00 -32.92 -7.81
N LYS A 332 3.95 -32.00 -7.62
CA LYS A 332 5.11 -31.83 -8.51
C LYS A 332 6.04 -33.03 -8.30
N VAL A 333 6.21 -33.84 -9.34
CA VAL A 333 6.95 -35.13 -9.28
C VAL A 333 8.34 -34.94 -8.65
N ARG A 334 8.68 -35.78 -7.66
CA ARG A 334 10.03 -35.88 -7.08
C ARG A 334 11.03 -36.33 -8.17
N GLY A 335 11.62 -35.34 -8.82
CA GLY A 335 12.33 -35.49 -10.10
C GLY A 335 12.47 -34.15 -10.84
N GLY A 336 11.62 -33.17 -10.51
CA GLY A 336 11.79 -31.77 -10.86
C GLY A 336 11.45 -31.41 -12.31
N TRP A 337 11.41 -30.11 -12.59
CA TRP A 337 11.25 -29.54 -13.93
C TRP A 337 12.41 -29.88 -14.89
N THR A 338 13.47 -30.50 -14.37
CA THR A 338 14.64 -30.95 -15.09
C THR A 338 14.82 -32.46 -14.95
N LYS A 339 14.50 -33.23 -16.00
CA LYS A 339 14.97 -34.63 -16.10
C LYS A 339 16.51 -34.65 -15.93
N PRO A 340 17.10 -35.45 -15.01
CA PRO A 340 18.55 -35.45 -14.74
C PRO A 340 19.48 -35.89 -15.90
N SER A 341 18.94 -36.18 -17.09
CA SER A 341 19.67 -36.86 -18.18
C SER A 341 20.49 -35.96 -19.11
N LYS A 342 20.36 -34.63 -19.04
CA LYS A 342 21.01 -33.70 -19.99
C LYS A 342 22.45 -33.27 -19.63
N GLN A 343 23.05 -33.74 -18.53
CA GLN A 343 24.50 -33.58 -18.30
C GLN A 343 25.33 -34.76 -18.82
N LEU A 344 24.94 -36.01 -18.53
CA LEU A 344 25.66 -37.18 -19.05
C LEU A 344 25.59 -37.26 -20.59
N ALA A 345 24.44 -36.89 -21.18
CA ALA A 345 24.30 -36.77 -22.63
C ALA A 345 25.14 -35.61 -23.23
N LYS A 346 25.40 -34.52 -22.49
CA LYS A 346 26.32 -33.46 -22.92
C LYS A 346 27.78 -33.93 -22.88
N LEU A 347 28.17 -34.66 -21.84
CA LEU A 347 29.50 -35.28 -21.72
C LEU A 347 29.78 -36.28 -22.84
N LEU A 348 28.84 -37.19 -23.12
CA LEU A 348 28.97 -38.16 -24.22
C LEU A 348 28.95 -37.51 -25.60
N ARG A 349 28.16 -36.45 -25.79
CA ARG A 349 28.07 -35.70 -27.07
C ARG A 349 29.29 -34.80 -27.33
N TRP A 350 30.12 -34.53 -26.32
CA TRP A 350 31.43 -33.89 -26.50
C TRP A 350 32.50 -34.86 -27.03
N ALA A 351 32.29 -36.18 -26.89
CA ALA A 351 33.22 -37.22 -27.31
C ALA A 351 32.96 -37.77 -28.73
N PHE A 352 31.90 -37.32 -29.43
CA PHE A 352 31.52 -37.82 -30.76
C PHE A 352 31.27 -36.73 -31.83
N PRO A 353 32.30 -35.92 -32.18
CA PRO A 353 32.33 -35.23 -33.47
C PRO A 353 33.61 -35.55 -34.25
N PHE A 354 33.69 -36.74 -34.87
CA PHE A 354 34.66 -36.99 -35.95
C PHE A 354 34.05 -37.59 -37.23
N TRP A 355 32.88 -38.22 -37.13
CA TRP A 355 32.10 -38.70 -38.28
C TRP A 355 30.64 -38.20 -38.16
N PHE A 356 30.09 -37.76 -39.30
CA PHE A 356 28.72 -37.24 -39.53
C PHE A 356 28.34 -35.85 -38.96
N ARG A 357 28.20 -34.88 -39.88
CA ARG A 357 27.25 -33.76 -39.76
C ARG A 357 25.94 -34.15 -40.46
N PRO A 358 24.78 -34.22 -39.77
CA PRO A 358 23.50 -34.24 -40.45
C PRO A 358 23.13 -32.84 -40.95
N LYS A 359 22.49 -32.75 -42.11
CA LYS A 359 21.89 -31.50 -42.61
C LYS A 359 20.72 -31.10 -41.71
N GLN A 360 20.56 -29.80 -41.44
CA GLN A 360 19.33 -29.28 -40.86
C GLN A 360 18.19 -29.46 -41.89
N VAL A 361 17.10 -30.09 -41.45
CA VAL A 361 15.83 -30.10 -42.16
C VAL A 361 14.92 -29.11 -41.42
N ALA A 362 14.36 -28.14 -42.14
CA ALA A 362 13.35 -27.25 -41.57
C ALA A 362 12.06 -28.04 -41.33
N ILE A 363 11.51 -27.94 -40.12
CA ILE A 363 10.20 -28.50 -39.78
C ILE A 363 9.15 -27.46 -40.24
N PRO A 364 8.16 -27.82 -41.07
CA PRO A 364 7.08 -26.90 -41.42
C PRO A 364 6.25 -26.55 -40.18
N ALA A 365 5.70 -25.33 -40.13
CA ALA A 365 4.71 -24.99 -39.13
C ALA A 365 3.43 -25.82 -39.36
N GLU A 366 3.13 -26.74 -38.45
CA GLU A 366 1.83 -27.41 -38.44
C GLU A 366 0.73 -26.42 -38.03
N GLN A 367 -0.39 -26.50 -38.73
CA GLN A 367 -1.54 -25.62 -38.54
C GLN A 367 -2.22 -25.99 -37.21
N SER A 368 -2.32 -25.04 -36.29
CA SER A 368 -3.15 -25.18 -35.10
C SER A 368 -4.61 -25.37 -35.50
N PRO A 369 -5.37 -26.27 -34.83
CA PRO A 369 -6.83 -26.28 -34.98
C PRO A 369 -7.40 -24.92 -34.54
N GLU A 370 -8.51 -24.52 -35.15
CA GLU A 370 -9.12 -23.18 -34.99
C GLU A 370 -9.19 -22.77 -33.52
N GLN A 371 -8.27 -21.88 -33.12
CA GLN A 371 -8.28 -21.30 -31.78
C GLN A 371 -9.50 -20.38 -31.70
N GLU A 372 -10.40 -20.69 -30.77
CA GLU A 372 -11.36 -19.72 -30.22
C GLU A 372 -10.57 -18.43 -29.97
N ALA A 373 -10.94 -17.35 -30.67
CA ALA A 373 -10.03 -16.22 -30.87
C ALA A 373 -9.44 -15.76 -29.54
N ALA A 374 -8.12 -15.80 -29.42
CA ALA A 374 -7.42 -15.37 -28.22
C ALA A 374 -7.95 -13.97 -27.84
N PRO A 375 -8.27 -13.71 -26.56
CA PRO A 375 -8.74 -12.39 -26.16
C PRO A 375 -7.74 -11.34 -26.66
N PRO A 376 -8.21 -10.17 -27.12
CA PRO A 376 -7.32 -9.13 -27.62
C PRO A 376 -6.22 -8.91 -26.59
N ALA A 377 -4.96 -8.93 -27.04
CA ALA A 377 -3.82 -8.86 -26.15
C ALA A 377 -3.92 -7.58 -25.31
N LEU A 378 -4.29 -7.74 -24.03
CA LEU A 378 -4.43 -6.64 -23.11
C LEU A 378 -3.03 -6.08 -22.85
N ASP A 379 -2.81 -4.87 -23.35
CA ASP A 379 -1.61 -4.06 -23.13
C ASP A 379 -1.59 -3.46 -21.71
N VAL A 380 -2.78 -3.26 -21.13
CA VAL A 380 -2.99 -2.79 -19.75
C VAL A 380 -3.92 -3.71 -18.95
N PHE A 381 -3.64 -3.85 -17.66
CA PHE A 381 -4.25 -4.87 -16.79
C PHE A 381 -4.88 -4.24 -15.53
N PRO A 382 -6.07 -4.71 -15.10
CA PRO A 382 -6.75 -4.14 -13.95
C PRO A 382 -6.10 -4.55 -12.61
N VAL A 383 -5.80 -3.55 -11.78
CA VAL A 383 -5.36 -3.68 -10.39
C VAL A 383 -6.32 -2.90 -9.51
N SER A 384 -6.87 -3.57 -8.49
CA SER A 384 -7.73 -2.94 -7.50
C SER A 384 -6.88 -2.16 -6.50
N ILE A 385 -7.11 -0.86 -6.40
CA ILE A 385 -6.35 0.01 -5.51
C ILE A 385 -6.85 -0.16 -4.06
N VAL A 386 -5.91 -0.22 -3.13
CA VAL A 386 -6.12 -0.23 -1.69
C VAL A 386 -6.47 1.20 -1.24
N TRP A 387 -7.69 1.60 -1.56
CA TRP A 387 -8.28 2.89 -1.28
C TRP A 387 -9.72 2.72 -0.80
N GLU A 388 -10.27 3.74 -0.13
CA GLU A 388 -11.67 3.75 0.33
C GLU A 388 -12.40 5.00 -0.23
N PRO A 389 -13.45 4.81 -1.05
CA PRO A 389 -13.90 3.53 -1.63
C PRO A 389 -12.89 3.00 -2.68
N PRO A 390 -12.81 1.68 -2.90
CA PRO A 390 -11.88 1.09 -3.86
C PRO A 390 -12.25 1.46 -5.30
N TYR A 391 -11.21 1.57 -6.13
CA TYR A 391 -11.30 1.78 -7.58
C TYR A 391 -10.23 0.94 -8.27
N THR A 392 -10.33 0.77 -9.59
CA THR A 392 -9.37 -0.01 -10.37
C THR A 392 -8.44 0.91 -11.14
N MET A 393 -7.16 0.57 -11.26
CA MET A 393 -6.28 1.17 -12.27
C MET A 393 -5.95 0.13 -13.32
N LEU A 394 -5.96 0.53 -14.59
CA LEU A 394 -5.33 -0.24 -15.65
C LEU A 394 -3.85 0.15 -15.65
N VAL A 395 -2.96 -0.84 -15.64
CA VAL A 395 -1.51 -0.62 -15.60
C VAL A 395 -0.79 -1.52 -16.60
N ASN A 396 0.31 -1.05 -17.17
CA ASN A 396 1.12 -1.83 -18.11
C ASN A 396 1.76 -3.05 -17.42
N LEU A 397 2.41 -3.92 -18.20
CA LEU A 397 3.37 -4.89 -17.67
C LEU A 397 4.57 -4.19 -17.02
N ARG A 398 5.20 -4.88 -16.06
CA ARG A 398 6.46 -4.49 -15.42
C ARG A 398 7.53 -4.14 -16.46
N GLY A 399 8.08 -2.94 -16.37
CA GLY A 399 9.09 -2.40 -17.29
C GLY A 399 8.55 -1.79 -18.58
N HIS A 400 7.22 -1.79 -18.81
CA HIS A 400 6.57 -1.20 -20.01
C HIS A 400 5.76 0.07 -19.69
N GLY A 401 5.60 0.43 -18.41
CA GLY A 401 4.97 1.68 -17.97
C GLY A 401 5.98 2.78 -17.71
N ASP A 402 5.52 4.05 -17.67
CA ASP A 402 6.39 5.19 -17.41
C ASP A 402 6.90 5.20 -15.95
N PRO A 403 8.24 5.27 -15.71
CA PRO A 403 8.78 5.36 -14.37
C PRO A 403 8.51 6.73 -13.75
N GLN A 404 8.16 6.75 -12.46
CA GLN A 404 7.91 7.97 -11.71
C GLN A 404 8.70 7.96 -10.41
N ALA A 405 9.37 9.08 -10.08
CA ALA A 405 10.22 9.18 -8.89
C ALA A 405 11.26 8.03 -8.78
N GLY A 406 11.78 7.56 -9.93
CA GLY A 406 12.77 6.48 -10.00
C GLY A 406 12.24 5.06 -9.72
N VAL A 407 10.91 4.84 -9.74
CA VAL A 407 10.27 3.52 -9.60
C VAL A 407 9.27 3.23 -10.73
N ASP A 408 9.08 1.95 -11.04
CA ASP A 408 7.99 1.46 -11.88
C ASP A 408 6.67 1.52 -11.08
N VAL A 409 5.78 2.44 -11.46
CA VAL A 409 4.51 2.63 -10.76
C VAL A 409 3.57 1.46 -11.02
N SER A 410 3.50 0.98 -12.26
CA SER A 410 2.67 -0.17 -12.65
C SER A 410 3.00 -1.38 -11.79
N ALA A 411 4.28 -1.73 -11.65
CA ALA A 411 4.72 -2.84 -10.82
C ALA A 411 4.49 -2.62 -9.32
N THR A 412 4.66 -1.37 -8.85
CA THR A 412 4.37 -1.02 -7.45
C THR A 412 2.88 -1.18 -7.14
N LEU A 413 2.00 -0.76 -8.06
CA LEU A 413 0.56 -0.95 -7.94
C LEU A 413 0.18 -2.43 -8.03
N THR A 414 0.71 -3.22 -8.97
CA THR A 414 0.48 -4.68 -8.99
C THR A 414 0.84 -5.33 -7.67
N SER A 415 1.99 -4.94 -7.10
CA SER A 415 2.53 -5.53 -5.88
C SER A 415 1.73 -5.11 -4.63
N PHE A 416 1.49 -3.81 -4.42
CA PHE A 416 0.96 -3.28 -3.16
C PHE A 416 -0.45 -2.69 -3.25
N GLY A 417 -0.95 -2.43 -4.46
CA GLY A 417 -2.23 -1.75 -4.72
C GLY A 417 -2.25 -0.31 -4.21
N THR A 418 -1.09 0.26 -3.92
CA THR A 418 -0.90 1.65 -3.48
C THR A 418 0.49 2.10 -3.87
N TRP A 419 0.67 3.40 -4.10
CA TRP A 419 1.95 3.99 -4.48
C TRP A 419 2.10 5.37 -3.84
N GLN A 420 3.34 5.72 -3.48
CA GLN A 420 3.69 7.08 -3.10
C GLN A 420 5.15 7.38 -3.50
N PRO A 421 5.45 8.60 -3.96
CA PRO A 421 6.80 9.01 -4.32
C PRO A 421 7.75 8.98 -3.10
N ALA A 422 9.00 8.56 -3.32
CA ALA A 422 10.11 8.61 -2.36
C ALA A 422 9.91 7.93 -0.97
N LEU A 423 8.88 7.10 -0.80
CA LEU A 423 8.59 6.40 0.46
C LEU A 423 8.16 4.94 0.22
N ALA A 424 8.41 4.08 1.20
CA ALA A 424 7.78 2.75 1.24
C ALA A 424 6.26 2.87 1.44
N PRO A 425 5.43 2.04 0.76
CA PRO A 425 3.97 2.22 0.72
C PRO A 425 3.23 2.08 2.07
N ALA A 426 3.79 1.37 3.05
CA ALA A 426 3.12 0.99 4.29
C ALA A 426 3.04 2.08 5.41
N ARG A 427 3.20 3.37 5.10
CA ARG A 427 3.25 4.46 6.10
C ARG A 427 2.15 5.49 5.93
N GLY A 428 1.38 5.75 6.99
CA GLY A 428 0.23 6.68 7.01
C GLY A 428 0.44 7.94 7.87
N PRO A 429 -0.29 9.06 7.64
CA PRO A 429 -1.17 9.28 6.50
C PRO A 429 -0.35 9.33 5.20
N THR A 430 -0.80 8.59 4.19
CA THR A 430 -0.10 8.50 2.90
C THR A 430 -0.16 9.83 2.14
N TYR A 431 0.66 9.98 1.11
CA TYR A 431 0.58 11.13 0.19
C TYR A 431 -0.86 11.31 -0.36
N ALA A 432 -1.55 10.23 -0.72
CA ALA A 432 -2.92 10.28 -1.23
C ALA A 432 -3.93 10.68 -0.14
N GLU A 433 -3.81 10.11 1.07
CA GLU A 433 -4.67 10.46 2.21
C GLU A 433 -4.55 11.94 2.57
N ALA A 434 -3.33 12.50 2.58
CA ALA A 434 -3.10 13.93 2.83
C ALA A 434 -3.68 14.83 1.72
N LEU A 435 -3.42 14.50 0.45
CA LEU A 435 -3.90 15.28 -0.69
C LEU A 435 -5.43 15.26 -0.80
N VAL A 436 -6.01 14.07 -0.96
CA VAL A 436 -7.44 13.91 -1.23
C VAL A 436 -8.27 14.20 0.04
N GLY A 437 -7.72 13.94 1.23
CA GLY A 437 -8.37 14.31 2.49
C GLY A 437 -8.54 15.83 2.66
N SER A 438 -7.67 16.64 2.08
CA SER A 438 -7.78 18.12 2.13
C SER A 438 -8.95 18.69 1.31
N LEU A 439 -9.52 17.91 0.39
CA LEU A 439 -10.70 18.29 -0.39
C LEU A 439 -12.00 18.31 0.44
N GLY A 440 -11.99 17.75 1.64
CA GLY A 440 -13.13 17.70 2.56
C GLY A 440 -14.09 16.55 2.29
N SER A 441 -15.34 16.70 2.73
CA SER A 441 -16.39 15.69 2.52
C SER A 441 -17.05 15.82 1.14
N SER A 442 -17.48 14.72 0.52
CA SER A 442 -18.22 14.74 -0.76
C SER A 442 -19.47 15.65 -0.78
N ALA A 443 -20.02 16.02 0.38
CA ALA A 443 -21.12 16.97 0.51
C ALA A 443 -20.73 18.43 0.14
N SER A 444 -19.45 18.83 0.24
CA SER A 444 -18.95 20.13 -0.24
C SER A 444 -18.68 20.06 -1.74
N ARG A 445 -19.76 20.21 -2.51
CA ARG A 445 -19.92 19.87 -3.94
C ARG A 445 -19.02 20.57 -4.99
N GLN A 446 -18.00 21.36 -4.61
CA GLN A 446 -17.29 22.24 -5.54
C GLN A 446 -15.76 22.17 -5.54
N ARG A 447 -15.12 21.53 -4.55
CA ARG A 447 -13.64 21.48 -4.48
C ARG A 447 -13.03 20.50 -5.47
N VAL A 448 -12.11 21.02 -6.29
CA VAL A 448 -11.42 20.30 -7.36
C VAL A 448 -9.96 20.04 -7.00
N LEU A 449 -9.45 18.85 -7.35
CA LEU A 449 -8.02 18.54 -7.34
C LEU A 449 -7.38 18.99 -8.66
N LEU A 450 -6.31 19.77 -8.59
CA LEU A 450 -5.45 20.08 -9.73
C LEU A 450 -4.21 19.16 -9.68
N ASP A 451 -4.08 18.21 -10.61
CA ASP A 451 -3.05 17.15 -10.58
C ASP A 451 -2.09 17.32 -11.78
N ILE A 452 -0.94 17.96 -11.55
CA ILE A 452 0.00 18.36 -12.60
C ILE A 452 1.20 17.39 -12.62
N GLY A 453 1.42 16.74 -13.76
CA GLY A 453 2.27 15.55 -13.84
C GLY A 453 1.58 14.33 -13.22
N ALA A 454 0.33 14.11 -13.65
CA ALA A 454 -0.55 13.08 -13.09
C ALA A 454 -0.05 11.65 -13.34
N GLY A 455 0.79 11.45 -14.36
CA GLY A 455 1.22 10.13 -14.82
C GLY A 455 0.01 9.27 -15.18
N ILE A 456 0.04 8.00 -14.77
CA ILE A 456 -1.09 7.06 -14.92
C ILE A 456 -2.33 7.41 -14.05
N GLY A 457 -2.35 8.55 -13.34
CA GLY A 457 -3.56 9.13 -12.77
C GLY A 457 -3.97 8.69 -11.36
N PHE A 458 -3.06 8.08 -10.60
CA PHE A 458 -3.35 7.51 -9.27
C PHE A 458 -4.13 8.47 -8.34
N PHE A 459 -3.66 9.71 -8.18
CA PHE A 459 -4.29 10.68 -7.27
C PHE A 459 -5.60 11.25 -7.79
N SER A 460 -5.68 11.54 -9.09
CA SER A 460 -6.91 11.97 -9.75
C SER A 460 -8.04 10.94 -9.64
N LEU A 461 -7.74 9.65 -9.84
CA LEU A 461 -8.71 8.57 -9.69
C LEU A 461 -9.09 8.35 -8.21
N ALA A 462 -8.15 8.50 -7.27
CA ALA A 462 -8.44 8.46 -5.84
C ALA A 462 -9.39 9.58 -5.37
N ALA A 463 -9.28 10.78 -5.96
CA ALA A 463 -10.21 11.88 -5.75
C ALA A 463 -11.59 11.60 -6.36
N ALA A 464 -11.63 11.09 -7.59
CA ALA A 464 -12.87 10.71 -8.28
C ALA A 464 -13.63 9.57 -7.56
N ALA A 465 -12.91 8.60 -6.99
CA ALA A 465 -13.51 7.53 -6.17
C ALA A 465 -14.28 8.10 -4.94
N ARG A 466 -13.82 9.20 -4.36
CA ARG A 466 -14.52 9.93 -3.28
C ARG A 466 -15.57 10.95 -3.78
N GLY A 467 -15.80 11.00 -5.09
CA GLY A 467 -16.77 11.88 -5.74
C GLY A 467 -16.28 13.32 -5.95
N HIS A 468 -14.99 13.61 -5.78
CA HIS A 468 -14.41 14.91 -6.12
C HIS A 468 -14.08 14.99 -7.61
N ARG A 469 -14.07 16.21 -8.15
CA ARG A 469 -13.58 16.46 -9.51
C ARG A 469 -12.05 16.58 -9.50
N ALA A 470 -11.42 16.17 -10.59
CA ALA A 470 -10.00 16.39 -10.85
C ALA A 470 -9.79 17.04 -12.23
N ILE A 471 -8.90 18.01 -12.31
CA ILE A 471 -8.34 18.54 -13.55
C ILE A 471 -6.87 18.10 -13.56
N ALA A 472 -6.51 17.23 -14.50
CA ALA A 472 -5.23 16.56 -14.54
C ALA A 472 -4.44 16.92 -15.81
N PHE A 473 -3.13 17.04 -15.68
CA PHE A 473 -2.21 17.37 -16.77
C PHE A 473 -1.13 16.30 -16.90
N GLU A 474 -1.04 15.68 -18.07
CA GLU A 474 -0.05 14.65 -18.39
C GLU A 474 0.19 14.61 -19.91
N LEU A 475 1.41 14.93 -20.35
CA LEU A 475 1.79 15.00 -21.78
C LEU A 475 2.47 13.72 -22.29
N SER A 476 2.96 12.82 -21.42
CA SER A 476 3.52 11.54 -21.86
C SER A 476 2.41 10.68 -22.49
N PRO A 477 2.55 10.23 -23.76
CA PRO A 477 1.51 9.46 -24.43
C PRO A 477 1.17 8.14 -23.71
N ASN A 478 2.16 7.45 -23.15
CA ASN A 478 1.99 6.15 -22.48
C ASN A 478 1.22 6.29 -21.16
N SER A 479 1.64 7.23 -20.30
CA SER A 479 0.89 7.58 -19.08
C SER A 479 -0.52 8.08 -19.40
N ALA A 480 -0.68 8.99 -20.37
CA ALA A 480 -1.96 9.61 -20.68
C ALA A 480 -2.98 8.62 -21.26
N ASP A 481 -2.58 7.69 -22.12
CA ASP A 481 -3.44 6.62 -22.65
C ASP A 481 -3.85 5.64 -21.54
N THR A 482 -2.89 5.17 -20.73
CA THR A 482 -3.15 4.29 -19.57
C THR A 482 -4.10 4.94 -18.55
N PHE A 483 -3.96 6.25 -18.32
CA PHE A 483 -4.84 7.03 -17.45
C PHE A 483 -6.23 7.20 -18.07
N GLU A 484 -6.34 7.60 -19.34
CA GLU A 484 -7.63 7.77 -20.04
C GLU A 484 -8.46 6.48 -20.01
N ARG A 485 -7.85 5.34 -20.36
CA ARG A 485 -8.49 4.02 -20.24
C ARG A 485 -8.90 3.68 -18.81
N SER A 486 -8.11 4.09 -17.80
CA SER A 486 -8.47 3.92 -16.38
C SER A 486 -9.66 4.80 -15.97
N ILE A 487 -9.78 6.03 -16.47
CA ILE A 487 -10.96 6.88 -16.27
C ILE A 487 -12.20 6.19 -16.84
N GLU A 488 -12.10 5.63 -18.06
CA GLU A 488 -13.20 4.93 -18.72
C GLU A 488 -13.61 3.64 -18.01
N TYR A 489 -12.64 2.84 -17.56
CA TYR A 489 -12.88 1.56 -16.87
C TYR A 489 -13.69 1.74 -15.57
N ASN A 490 -13.48 2.84 -14.84
CA ASN A 490 -14.24 3.16 -13.62
C ASN A 490 -15.52 3.98 -13.87
N GLY A 491 -15.70 4.55 -15.07
CA GLY A 491 -16.83 5.43 -15.37
C GLY A 491 -16.67 6.84 -14.79
N PHE A 492 -15.43 7.32 -14.66
CA PHE A 492 -15.08 8.60 -14.03
C PHE A 492 -14.96 9.78 -15.01
N GLN A 493 -15.37 9.64 -16.27
CA GLN A 493 -15.27 10.69 -17.31
C GLN A 493 -15.98 12.00 -16.94
N HIS A 494 -16.97 11.94 -16.03
CA HIS A 494 -17.73 13.09 -15.53
C HIS A 494 -17.08 13.77 -14.31
N LEU A 495 -16.01 13.19 -13.75
CA LEU A 495 -15.27 13.70 -12.59
C LEU A 495 -13.84 14.13 -12.96
N VAL A 496 -13.17 13.39 -13.86
CA VAL A 496 -11.78 13.65 -14.24
C VAL A 496 -11.71 14.26 -15.63
N ALA A 497 -11.14 15.45 -15.74
CA ALA A 497 -10.74 16.08 -17.00
C ALA A 497 -9.23 15.92 -17.20
N LEU A 498 -8.82 15.17 -18.23
CA LEU A 498 -7.42 14.96 -18.59
C LEU A 498 -7.02 15.89 -19.74
N HIS A 499 -6.02 16.75 -19.49
CA HIS A 499 -5.42 17.63 -20.47
C HIS A 499 -4.04 17.08 -20.87
N LYS A 500 -3.90 16.71 -22.15
CA LYS A 500 -2.66 16.14 -22.70
C LYS A 500 -1.65 17.24 -23.09
N VAL A 501 -1.30 18.11 -22.13
CA VAL A 501 -0.40 19.27 -22.30
C VAL A 501 0.51 19.44 -21.09
N ALA A 502 1.65 20.12 -21.29
CA ALA A 502 2.52 20.55 -20.21
C ALA A 502 2.12 21.96 -19.71
N LEU A 503 2.35 22.22 -18.42
CA LEU A 503 2.19 23.54 -17.80
C LEU A 503 3.54 24.20 -17.47
N GLY A 504 3.57 25.53 -17.37
CA GLY A 504 4.74 26.32 -16.95
C GLY A 504 4.41 27.78 -16.63
N ALA A 505 5.45 28.60 -16.52
CA ALA A 505 5.33 30.03 -16.16
C ALA A 505 4.88 30.92 -17.33
N VAL A 506 5.10 30.48 -18.57
CA VAL A 506 4.75 31.20 -19.81
C VAL A 506 4.23 30.25 -20.88
N GLU A 507 3.50 30.81 -21.84
CA GLU A 507 3.09 30.15 -23.08
C GLU A 507 4.27 30.03 -24.05
N GLU A 508 4.70 28.82 -24.39
CA GLU A 508 5.79 28.58 -25.34
C GLU A 508 5.74 27.20 -26.00
N ASP A 509 6.36 27.06 -27.16
CA ASP A 509 6.42 25.79 -27.90
C ASP A 509 7.69 24.99 -27.51
N ILE A 510 7.49 23.83 -26.90
CA ILE A 510 8.53 22.94 -26.35
C ILE A 510 8.81 21.75 -27.27
N CYS A 511 10.04 21.24 -27.24
CA CYS A 511 10.40 20.04 -27.98
C CYS A 511 10.14 18.76 -27.17
N THR A 512 9.46 17.79 -27.77
CA THR A 512 9.13 16.50 -27.13
C THR A 512 9.71 15.27 -27.83
N HIS A 513 10.37 15.43 -28.99
CA HIS A 513 11.06 14.33 -29.66
C HIS A 513 12.23 14.79 -30.54
N TRP A 514 13.18 13.88 -30.76
CA TRP A 514 14.39 14.05 -31.57
C TRP A 514 14.51 12.93 -32.62
N GLY A 515 15.53 12.98 -33.47
CA GLY A 515 15.70 12.06 -34.61
C GLY A 515 15.73 10.55 -34.28
N GLN A 516 15.58 9.74 -35.35
CA GLN A 516 15.01 8.37 -35.43
C GLN A 516 15.37 7.26 -34.40
N GLU A 517 16.28 7.46 -33.45
CA GLU A 517 16.65 6.42 -32.45
C GLU A 517 16.69 6.93 -30.99
N ALA A 518 16.28 8.19 -30.72
CA ALA A 518 16.26 8.76 -29.38
C ALA A 518 14.85 9.18 -28.95
N GLU A 519 14.14 8.30 -28.24
CA GLU A 519 12.99 8.71 -27.45
C GLU A 519 13.43 9.74 -26.41
N VAL A 520 12.68 10.85 -26.31
CA VAL A 520 12.82 11.75 -25.17
C VAL A 520 12.10 11.07 -24.02
N GLU A 521 12.84 10.73 -22.97
CA GLU A 521 12.23 10.28 -21.74
C GLU A 521 11.41 11.44 -21.15
N LEU A 522 10.09 11.38 -21.35
CA LEU A 522 9.13 12.36 -20.85
C LEU A 522 8.76 11.97 -19.42
N TYR A 523 9.44 12.55 -18.44
CA TYR A 523 9.09 12.37 -17.03
C TYR A 523 7.79 13.11 -16.73
N ARG A 524 6.66 12.39 -16.78
CA ARG A 524 5.30 12.91 -16.54
C ARG A 524 4.92 14.07 -17.47
N GLY A 525 5.33 13.94 -18.74
CA GLY A 525 5.08 14.94 -19.77
C GLY A 525 6.14 16.02 -19.89
N TYR A 526 7.21 15.96 -19.09
CA TYR A 526 8.29 16.95 -19.12
C TYR A 526 9.61 16.33 -19.60
N SER A 527 10.25 16.98 -20.56
CA SER A 527 11.54 16.57 -21.09
C SER A 527 12.69 17.01 -20.17
N THR A 528 13.85 16.33 -20.29
CA THR A 528 15.09 16.79 -19.67
C THR A 528 15.48 18.20 -20.12
N ALA A 529 16.24 18.92 -19.29
CA ALA A 529 16.77 20.23 -19.64
C ALA A 529 17.57 20.23 -20.96
N ALA A 530 18.33 19.16 -21.23
CA ALA A 530 19.08 19.00 -22.47
C ALA A 530 18.17 18.86 -23.70
N ALA A 531 17.01 18.20 -23.57
CA ALA A 531 16.02 18.11 -24.64
C ALA A 531 15.22 19.41 -24.81
N HIS A 532 14.94 20.14 -23.72
CA HIS A 532 14.20 21.41 -23.75
C HIS A 532 15.04 22.59 -24.27
N ASN A 533 16.36 22.63 -24.03
CA ASN A 533 17.25 23.68 -24.51
C ASN A 533 17.34 23.78 -26.04
N ILE A 534 16.71 22.85 -26.75
CA ILE A 534 16.50 22.91 -28.20
C ILE A 534 14.99 23.09 -28.42
N SER A 535 14.56 24.32 -28.16
CA SER A 535 13.20 24.80 -28.33
C SER A 535 12.79 24.82 -29.81
N ALA A 536 11.48 24.85 -30.05
CA ALA A 536 10.93 25.03 -31.38
C ALA A 536 11.39 26.39 -31.97
N GLY A 537 12.28 26.35 -32.96
CA GLY A 537 12.78 27.55 -33.66
C GLY A 537 14.21 27.99 -33.33
N ALA A 538 14.94 27.27 -32.46
CA ALA A 538 16.37 27.52 -32.27
C ALA A 538 17.16 27.15 -33.55
N PRO A 539 18.02 28.03 -34.11
CA PRO A 539 18.78 27.70 -35.33
C PRO A 539 19.69 26.47 -35.13
N GLY A 540 19.37 25.37 -35.82
CA GLY A 540 20.06 24.08 -35.68
C GLY A 540 19.32 23.04 -34.83
N SER A 541 18.06 23.29 -34.43
CA SER A 541 17.23 22.33 -33.69
C SER A 541 16.83 21.10 -34.55
N ASN A 542 17.29 19.90 -34.18
CA ASN A 542 16.80 18.63 -34.76
C ASN A 542 15.53 18.12 -34.04
N CYS A 543 14.63 19.02 -33.66
CA CYS A 543 13.37 18.68 -33.01
C CYS A 543 12.39 18.09 -34.02
N THR A 544 11.85 16.89 -33.75
CA THR A 544 10.93 16.17 -34.65
C THR A 544 9.47 16.25 -34.22
N ARG A 545 9.20 16.53 -32.94
CA ARG A 545 7.85 16.79 -32.41
C ARG A 545 7.87 17.99 -31.48
N THR A 546 6.93 18.90 -31.69
CA THR A 546 6.73 20.12 -30.89
C THR A 546 5.35 20.07 -30.26
N GLU A 547 5.27 20.55 -29.02
CA GLU A 547 4.03 20.63 -28.23
C GLU A 547 3.98 21.99 -27.55
N ARG A 548 2.79 22.49 -27.22
CA ARG A 548 2.64 23.78 -26.55
C ARG A 548 2.56 23.61 -25.03
N ARG A 549 3.38 24.39 -24.32
CA ARG A 549 3.29 24.57 -22.87
C ARG A 549 2.38 25.74 -22.55
N HIS A 550 1.52 25.54 -21.55
CA HIS A 550 0.49 26.49 -21.16
C HIS A 550 0.68 27.06 -19.75
N VAL A 551 0.08 28.22 -19.47
CA VAL A 551 -0.01 28.75 -18.10
C VAL A 551 -1.26 28.17 -17.41
N ALA A 552 -1.12 27.73 -16.17
CA ALA A 552 -2.20 27.04 -15.44
C ALA A 552 -3.48 27.90 -15.32
N ALA A 553 -3.32 29.22 -15.17
CA ALA A 553 -4.42 30.18 -15.07
C ALA A 553 -5.28 30.28 -16.34
N ASP A 554 -4.74 29.96 -17.52
CA ASP A 554 -5.47 30.00 -18.79
C ASP A 554 -6.23 28.68 -19.06
N MET A 555 -5.85 27.59 -18.38
CA MET A 555 -6.40 26.24 -18.53
C MET A 555 -7.43 25.86 -17.46
N VAL A 556 -7.46 26.57 -16.32
CA VAL A 556 -8.40 26.35 -15.22
C VAL A 556 -9.54 27.38 -15.30
N PRO A 557 -10.82 26.98 -15.39
CA PRO A 557 -11.93 27.93 -15.45
C PRO A 557 -12.02 28.78 -14.19
N ASN A 558 -12.17 30.10 -14.34
CA ASN A 558 -12.19 31.08 -13.25
C ASN A 558 -13.26 30.81 -12.17
N ASP A 559 -14.34 30.09 -12.47
CA ASP A 559 -15.39 29.72 -11.52
C ASP A 559 -15.10 28.42 -10.74
N THR A 560 -13.92 27.84 -10.91
CA THR A 560 -13.53 26.56 -10.28
C THR A 560 -12.83 26.78 -8.93
N GLU A 561 -13.45 26.36 -7.83
CA GLU A 561 -12.81 26.30 -6.51
C GLU A 561 -11.78 25.16 -6.47
N ILE A 562 -10.49 25.48 -6.67
CA ILE A 562 -9.41 24.52 -6.50
C ILE A 562 -9.20 24.27 -5.00
N GLY A 563 -9.47 23.05 -4.55
CA GLY A 563 -9.34 22.66 -3.15
C GLY A 563 -7.92 22.21 -2.79
N ALA A 564 -7.23 21.54 -3.72
CA ALA A 564 -5.87 21.05 -3.55
C ALA A 564 -5.11 21.06 -4.89
N VAL A 565 -3.80 21.27 -4.83
CA VAL A 565 -2.90 21.21 -5.99
C VAL A 565 -1.79 20.22 -5.73
N ARG A 566 -1.47 19.40 -6.73
CA ARG A 566 -0.27 18.55 -6.79
C ARG A 566 0.59 18.96 -7.98
N VAL A 567 1.89 19.09 -7.74
CA VAL A 567 2.91 19.37 -8.75
C VAL A 567 3.98 18.28 -8.68
N SER A 568 4.10 17.46 -9.72
CA SER A 568 5.21 16.52 -9.86
C SER A 568 5.68 16.43 -11.30
N VAL A 569 6.65 17.28 -11.61
CA VAL A 569 7.06 17.62 -12.96
C VAL A 569 8.58 17.78 -12.92
N THR A 570 9.30 16.66 -12.97
CA THR A 570 10.71 16.57 -12.55
C THR A 570 11.60 17.68 -13.14
N GLY A 571 12.07 18.59 -12.30
CA GLY A 571 12.90 19.75 -12.67
C GLY A 571 12.14 20.98 -13.17
N TRP A 572 10.83 20.91 -13.36
CA TRP A 572 9.96 22.00 -13.82
C TRP A 572 9.07 22.57 -12.71
N GLU A 573 9.24 22.10 -11.47
CA GLU A 573 8.31 22.35 -10.36
C GLU A 573 8.19 23.85 -10.06
N GLY A 574 9.29 24.60 -10.13
CA GLY A 574 9.32 26.04 -9.92
C GLY A 574 8.57 26.81 -11.00
N TRP A 575 8.81 26.50 -12.27
CA TRP A 575 8.13 27.12 -13.40
C TRP A 575 6.61 26.86 -13.37
N VAL A 576 6.18 25.66 -13.00
CA VAL A 576 4.75 25.35 -12.81
C VAL A 576 4.15 26.10 -11.61
N VAL A 577 4.87 26.20 -10.49
CA VAL A 577 4.42 26.98 -9.31
C VAL A 577 4.32 28.48 -9.61
N GLU A 578 5.22 29.03 -10.43
CA GLU A 578 5.10 30.41 -10.92
C GLU A 578 3.85 30.60 -11.81
N GLY A 579 3.58 29.68 -12.74
CA GLY A 579 2.38 29.68 -13.58
C GLY A 579 1.06 29.46 -12.81
N LEU A 580 1.10 28.87 -11.62
CA LEU A 580 -0.05 28.70 -10.73
C LEU A 580 -0.45 29.97 -9.97
N LYS A 581 0.33 31.06 -10.06
CA LYS A 581 0.08 32.30 -9.32
C LYS A 581 -1.36 32.80 -9.48
N GLY A 582 -1.88 32.89 -10.70
CA GLY A 582 -3.25 33.38 -10.95
C GLY A 582 -4.34 32.49 -10.33
N VAL A 583 -4.13 31.16 -10.32
CA VAL A 583 -5.03 30.20 -9.68
C VAL A 583 -5.04 30.39 -8.16
N ILE A 584 -3.86 30.53 -7.56
CA ILE A 584 -3.68 30.71 -6.10
C ILE A 584 -4.19 32.08 -5.62
N GLU A 585 -4.00 33.14 -6.40
CA GLU A 585 -4.51 34.49 -6.09
C GLU A 585 -6.04 34.58 -6.20
N HIS A 586 -6.66 33.79 -7.09
CA HIS A 586 -8.12 33.75 -7.23
C HIS A 586 -8.80 32.89 -6.16
N SER A 587 -8.33 31.66 -5.96
CA SER A 587 -8.89 30.69 -5.02
C SER A 587 -7.74 29.92 -4.37
N PRO A 588 -7.19 30.38 -3.23
CA PRO A 588 -6.05 29.71 -2.60
C PRO A 588 -6.45 28.29 -2.14
N PRO A 589 -5.88 27.23 -2.74
CA PRO A 589 -6.15 25.87 -2.33
C PRO A 589 -5.76 25.63 -0.87
N SER A 590 -6.46 24.73 -0.20
CA SER A 590 -6.17 24.38 1.20
C SER A 590 -4.79 23.71 1.34
N VAL A 591 -4.35 23.03 0.28
CA VAL A 591 -3.05 22.35 0.19
C VAL A 591 -2.42 22.56 -1.20
N VAL A 592 -1.13 22.84 -1.22
CA VAL A 592 -0.26 22.63 -2.39
C VAL A 592 0.75 21.54 -2.01
N MET A 593 0.99 20.56 -2.88
CA MET A 593 1.99 19.52 -2.63
C MET A 593 2.92 19.35 -3.82
N VAL A 594 4.23 19.39 -3.56
CA VAL A 594 5.29 19.45 -4.58
C VAL A 594 6.26 18.28 -4.38
N GLU A 595 6.50 17.50 -5.42
CA GLU A 595 7.57 16.48 -5.44
C GLU A 595 8.88 17.15 -5.86
N LEU A 596 9.67 17.64 -4.89
CA LEU A 596 10.77 18.58 -5.12
C LEU A 596 12.07 17.87 -5.56
N HIS A 597 12.62 18.27 -6.72
CA HIS A 597 13.94 17.83 -7.21
C HIS A 597 14.90 19.01 -7.43
N PRO A 598 15.59 19.53 -6.38
CA PRO A 598 16.42 20.74 -6.50
C PRO A 598 17.49 20.66 -7.60
N GLN A 599 18.19 19.54 -7.71
CA GLN A 599 19.24 19.33 -8.71
C GLN A 599 18.69 19.29 -10.15
N ALA A 600 17.45 18.82 -10.34
CA ALA A 600 16.80 18.83 -11.64
C ALA A 600 16.29 20.24 -12.00
N MET A 601 15.82 21.01 -11.01
CA MET A 601 15.42 22.42 -11.20
C MET A 601 16.61 23.33 -11.56
N GLU A 602 17.79 23.08 -10.98
CA GLU A 602 19.02 23.78 -11.37
C GLU A 602 19.42 23.43 -12.81
N ALA A 603 19.27 22.16 -13.22
CA ALA A 603 19.57 21.74 -14.58
C ALA A 603 18.64 22.38 -15.64
N THR A 604 17.36 22.62 -15.33
CA THR A 604 16.40 23.33 -16.21
C THR A 604 16.54 24.86 -16.16
N GLY A 605 17.52 25.40 -15.42
CA GLY A 605 17.81 26.83 -15.37
C GLY A 605 16.86 27.65 -14.48
N HIS A 606 16.06 27.01 -13.61
CA HIS A 606 15.29 27.74 -12.60
C HIS A 606 16.22 28.35 -11.53
N GLU A 607 15.79 29.42 -10.86
CA GLU A 607 16.51 30.11 -9.77
C GLU A 607 16.59 29.29 -8.44
N GLY A 608 16.57 27.96 -8.54
CA GLY A 608 16.74 27.01 -7.43
C GLY A 608 15.49 26.75 -6.58
N ALA A 609 15.50 25.60 -5.91
CA ALA A 609 14.38 25.15 -5.06
C ALA A 609 14.11 26.07 -3.86
N LEU A 610 15.14 26.74 -3.32
CA LEU A 610 14.98 27.62 -2.16
C LEU A 610 14.06 28.83 -2.44
N LYS A 611 14.04 29.33 -3.69
CA LYS A 611 13.09 30.37 -4.13
C LYS A 611 11.65 29.85 -4.06
N LEU A 612 11.38 28.69 -4.67
CA LEU A 612 10.06 28.04 -4.68
C LEU A 612 9.50 27.88 -3.25
N LEU A 613 10.30 27.32 -2.33
CA LEU A 613 9.86 27.11 -0.95
C LEU A 613 9.51 28.44 -0.25
N ARG A 614 10.33 29.48 -0.42
CA ARG A 614 10.09 30.82 0.15
C ARG A 614 8.90 31.53 -0.49
N GLN A 615 8.66 31.31 -1.78
CA GLN A 615 7.54 31.87 -2.54
C GLN A 615 6.20 31.32 -2.07
N LEU A 616 6.04 29.98 -2.00
CA LEU A 616 4.84 29.36 -1.44
C LEU A 616 4.61 29.79 0.02
N TYR A 617 5.67 29.87 0.84
CA TYR A 617 5.54 30.38 2.21
C TYR A 617 5.03 31.85 2.24
N SER A 618 5.55 32.72 1.37
CA SER A 618 5.12 34.13 1.27
C SER A 618 3.68 34.31 0.77
N TRP A 619 3.14 33.34 0.03
CA TRP A 619 1.75 33.29 -0.40
C TRP A 619 0.78 32.80 0.69
N GLY A 620 1.24 32.55 1.92
CA GLY A 620 0.40 32.18 3.07
C GLY A 620 0.36 30.68 3.38
N TYR A 621 1.19 29.87 2.74
CA TYR A 621 1.33 28.46 3.07
C TYR A 621 2.37 28.25 4.19
N THR A 622 2.02 28.68 5.41
CA THR A 622 2.99 28.76 6.51
C THR A 622 3.11 27.50 7.36
N ASP A 623 2.25 26.49 7.15
CA ASP A 623 2.38 25.18 7.79
C ASP A 623 2.87 24.16 6.78
N VAL A 624 4.15 23.79 6.91
CA VAL A 624 4.88 23.01 5.92
C VAL A 624 5.38 21.71 6.55
N SER A 625 5.13 20.61 5.87
CA SER A 625 5.66 19.29 6.21
C SER A 625 6.41 18.70 5.01
N HIS A 626 7.35 17.80 5.25
CA HIS A 626 8.06 17.10 4.19
C HIS A 626 8.15 15.59 4.43
N SER A 627 8.27 14.81 3.37
CA SER A 627 8.52 13.37 3.44
C SER A 627 9.44 12.91 2.32
N GLY A 628 10.25 11.88 2.59
CA GLY A 628 11.31 11.44 1.70
C GLY A 628 12.63 11.26 2.44
N TYR A 629 13.73 11.33 1.69
CA TYR A 629 15.07 11.00 2.15
C TYR A 629 15.52 11.84 3.36
N VAL A 630 15.29 13.16 3.35
CA VAL A 630 15.75 14.04 4.43
C VAL A 630 14.95 13.82 5.70
N CYS A 631 13.64 13.52 5.58
CA CYS A 631 12.80 13.16 6.71
C CYS A 631 13.23 11.81 7.33
N ASP A 632 13.47 10.79 6.50
CA ASP A 632 13.92 9.47 6.96
C ASP A 632 15.30 9.53 7.62
N GLU A 633 16.24 10.30 7.07
CA GLU A 633 17.57 10.52 7.66
C GLU A 633 17.47 11.22 9.03
N ARG A 634 16.64 12.28 9.14
CA ARG A 634 16.40 12.99 10.40
C ARG A 634 15.86 12.04 11.47
N TRP A 635 14.84 11.25 11.15
CA TRP A 635 14.29 10.28 12.09
C TRP A 635 15.25 9.14 12.45
N HIS A 636 16.05 8.65 11.48
CA HIS A 636 17.07 7.65 11.75
C HIS A 636 18.06 8.17 12.79
N ASN A 637 18.58 9.39 12.61
CA ASN A 637 19.59 9.97 13.50
C ASN A 637 19.05 10.16 14.93
N ILE A 638 17.84 10.71 15.07
CA ILE A 638 17.16 10.91 16.36
C ILE A 638 16.92 9.57 17.08
N THR A 639 16.43 8.55 16.37
CA THR A 639 16.15 7.23 16.99
C THR A 639 17.37 6.32 17.16
N ARG A 640 18.51 6.63 16.52
CA ARG A 640 19.76 5.85 16.58
C ARG A 640 20.23 5.62 18.02
N GLY A 641 20.21 6.66 18.85
CA GLY A 641 20.62 6.57 20.25
C GLY A 641 19.69 5.72 21.12
N ILE A 642 18.44 5.51 20.72
CA ILE A 642 17.49 4.63 21.41
C ILE A 642 17.72 3.18 20.96
N ARG A 643 17.82 2.96 19.64
CA ARG A 643 18.11 1.66 19.02
C ARG A 643 19.41 1.04 19.55
N LEU A 644 20.49 1.81 19.64
CA LEU A 644 21.81 1.34 20.10
C LEU A 644 21.87 0.98 21.59
N ARG A 645 20.95 1.47 22.43
CA ARG A 645 20.95 1.22 23.88
C ARG A 645 20.15 -0.02 24.29
N GLY A 646 19.44 -0.67 23.36
CA GLY A 646 18.69 -1.92 23.62
C GLY A 646 17.58 -1.81 24.68
N ALA A 647 17.25 -0.60 25.13
CA ALA A 647 16.50 -0.34 26.36
C ALA A 647 14.97 -0.47 26.21
N MET A 648 14.49 -1.05 25.12
CA MET A 648 13.06 -1.12 24.78
C MET A 648 12.64 -2.54 24.40
N GLY A 649 11.59 -3.04 25.04
CA GLY A 649 10.90 -4.25 24.60
C GLY A 649 10.14 -4.03 23.29
N VAL A 650 9.70 -5.13 22.67
CA VAL A 650 9.07 -5.13 21.32
C VAL A 650 7.93 -4.12 21.20
N ALA A 651 7.03 -4.03 22.18
CA ALA A 651 5.92 -3.07 22.17
C ALA A 651 6.36 -1.58 22.21
N ALA A 652 7.51 -1.27 22.80
CA ALA A 652 8.07 0.08 22.79
C ALA A 652 8.86 0.37 21.50
N GLN A 653 9.39 -0.66 20.83
CA GLN A 653 9.90 -0.52 19.45
C GLN A 653 8.76 -0.28 18.45
N GLU A 654 7.61 -0.95 18.61
CA GLU A 654 6.39 -0.66 17.86
C GLU A 654 5.83 0.75 18.10
N ALA A 655 6.14 1.37 19.24
CA ALA A 655 5.78 2.75 19.52
C ALA A 655 6.68 3.79 18.82
N LEU A 656 7.91 3.40 18.41
CA LEU A 656 8.82 4.25 17.61
C LEU A 656 8.65 4.02 16.09
N LYS A 657 7.39 3.96 15.61
CA LYS A 657 7.10 3.97 14.18
C LYS A 657 7.67 5.25 13.56
N GLN A 658 8.38 5.10 12.44
CA GLN A 658 8.92 6.25 11.71
C GLN A 658 7.75 7.10 11.20
N PRO A 659 7.72 8.41 11.45
CA PRO A 659 6.65 9.26 10.97
C PRO A 659 6.72 9.32 9.44
N THR A 660 5.56 9.33 8.81
CA THR A 660 5.45 9.50 7.35
C THR A 660 5.83 10.92 6.93
N TRP A 661 5.68 11.90 7.83
CA TRP A 661 5.90 13.33 7.56
C TRP A 661 6.68 14.00 8.70
N CYS A 662 7.62 14.85 8.33
CA CYS A 662 8.40 15.68 9.22
C CYS A 662 7.95 17.14 9.09
N THR A 663 7.72 17.84 10.22
CA THR A 663 7.46 19.30 10.18
C THR A 663 8.69 20.06 9.69
N LEU A 664 8.49 20.99 8.75
CA LEU A 664 9.52 21.81 8.13
C LEU A 664 9.32 23.29 8.48
N GLN A 665 10.27 23.89 9.20
CA GLN A 665 10.26 25.32 9.50
C GLN A 665 11.05 26.12 8.44
N PRO A 666 10.76 27.41 8.21
CA PRO A 666 11.39 28.20 7.14
C PRO A 666 12.91 28.33 7.26
N ASP A 667 13.44 28.33 8.49
CA ASP A 667 14.88 28.34 8.76
C ASP A 667 15.59 27.03 8.34
N LYS A 668 14.82 25.96 8.07
CA LYS A 668 15.33 24.67 7.60
C LYS A 668 15.25 24.48 6.08
N PHE A 669 14.62 25.39 5.33
CA PHE A 669 14.48 25.25 3.87
C PHE A 669 15.83 25.12 3.15
N GLU A 670 16.84 25.88 3.57
CA GLU A 670 18.20 25.82 3.00
C GLU A 670 18.89 24.49 3.32
N SER A 671 18.79 24.03 4.58
CA SER A 671 19.33 22.71 4.99
C SER A 671 18.60 21.54 4.33
N LEU A 672 17.32 21.69 3.97
CA LEU A 672 16.55 20.69 3.24
C LEU A 672 17.09 20.56 1.82
N VAL A 673 17.15 21.68 1.08
CA VAL A 673 17.62 21.75 -0.31
C VAL A 673 19.05 21.22 -0.44
N ALA A 674 19.93 21.54 0.51
CA ALA A 674 21.31 21.04 0.53
C ALA A 674 21.46 19.53 0.82
N ARG A 675 20.39 18.85 1.25
CA ARG A 675 20.40 17.42 1.66
C ARG A 675 19.48 16.52 0.84
N THR A 676 18.76 17.05 -0.15
CA THR A 676 17.88 16.23 -0.99
C THR A 676 18.65 15.15 -1.75
N ASN A 677 17.99 14.03 -2.00
CA ASN A 677 18.55 12.98 -2.82
C ASN A 677 18.44 13.39 -4.31
N PRO A 678 19.51 13.31 -5.13
CA PRO A 678 19.42 13.68 -6.54
C PRO A 678 18.60 12.69 -7.39
N LYS A 679 18.29 11.49 -6.88
CA LYS A 679 17.51 10.45 -7.58
C LYS A 679 16.03 10.41 -7.18
N TYR A 680 15.71 10.78 -5.95
CA TYR A 680 14.36 10.65 -5.39
C TYR A 680 13.88 12.01 -4.87
N PRO A 681 12.62 12.43 -5.17
CA PRO A 681 12.11 13.70 -4.71
C PRO A 681 12.04 13.78 -3.19
N GLU A 682 12.03 15.00 -2.66
CA GLU A 682 11.48 15.26 -1.33
C GLU A 682 10.07 15.82 -1.49
N ASN A 683 9.06 15.12 -0.97
CA ASN A 683 7.66 15.54 -1.06
C ASN A 683 7.41 16.66 -0.05
N ILE A 684 7.00 17.85 -0.51
CA ILE A 684 6.72 18.99 0.37
C ILE A 684 5.22 19.29 0.36
N LEU A 685 4.59 19.16 1.53
CA LEU A 685 3.18 19.47 1.78
C LEU A 685 3.07 20.87 2.38
N PHE A 686 2.50 21.80 1.62
CA PHE A 686 2.21 23.17 2.01
C PHE A 686 0.73 23.32 2.36
N THR A 687 0.41 23.63 3.61
CA THR A 687 -0.97 23.88 4.07
C THR A 687 -1.21 25.37 4.19
N TYR A 688 -2.30 25.86 3.58
CA TYR A 688 -2.67 27.26 3.65
C TYR A 688 -3.14 27.63 5.06
N LYS A 689 -2.43 28.57 5.68
CA LYS A 689 -2.81 29.21 6.94
C LYS A 689 -2.48 30.68 6.79
N SER A 690 -3.49 31.48 6.46
CA SER A 690 -3.36 32.92 6.27
C SER A 690 -2.58 33.56 7.43
N GLY A 691 -1.29 33.82 7.22
CA GLY A 691 -0.43 34.45 8.20
C GLY A 691 -0.87 35.90 8.44
N PRO A 692 -0.56 36.50 9.61
CA PRO A 692 -0.79 37.92 9.82
C PRO A 692 0.11 38.71 8.87
N ALA A 693 -0.46 39.20 7.77
CA ALA A 693 0.21 40.09 6.84
C ALA A 693 0.45 41.46 7.48
N GLY A 694 1.57 41.62 8.19
CA GLY A 694 2.06 42.92 8.63
C GLY A 694 2.95 42.92 9.88
N SER A 695 4.26 43.10 9.69
CA SER A 695 5.10 44.06 10.46
C SER A 695 6.60 44.04 10.05
N ALA A 696 6.93 43.87 8.76
CA ALA A 696 8.32 43.79 8.28
C ALA A 696 8.66 44.83 7.19
N ALA A 697 8.10 46.04 7.27
CA ALA A 697 8.41 47.15 6.37
C ALA A 697 8.14 48.52 7.02
N ALA A 698 8.89 48.87 8.06
CA ALA A 698 8.89 50.22 8.64
C ALA A 698 10.19 50.52 9.41
N ALA A 699 11.31 50.64 8.69
CA ALA A 699 12.55 51.21 9.22
C ALA A 699 12.92 52.47 8.42
N SER A 700 13.02 53.60 9.11
CA SER A 700 13.62 54.88 8.70
C SER A 700 13.13 55.55 7.39
N ALA A 701 12.24 56.53 7.53
CA ALA A 701 12.39 57.86 6.92
C ALA A 701 11.72 58.91 7.83
N PRO A 702 12.32 60.09 8.06
CA PRO A 702 11.79 61.09 8.99
C PRO A 702 10.65 61.92 8.37
N GLN A 703 9.94 62.61 9.26
CA GLN A 703 8.75 63.42 8.99
C GLN A 703 8.99 64.54 7.98
N ASP A 704 7.97 64.88 7.20
CA ASP A 704 7.64 66.29 6.98
C ASP A 704 6.13 66.53 6.89
N SER A 705 5.74 67.78 7.09
CA SER A 705 4.38 68.19 7.52
C SER A 705 3.44 68.60 6.38
N GLN A 706 2.13 68.32 6.50
CA GLN A 706 1.06 69.32 6.70
C GLN A 706 -0.39 68.78 6.60
N THR A 707 -1.25 69.46 7.36
CA THR A 707 -2.73 69.57 7.34
C THR A 707 -3.42 69.32 5.98
N ALA A 708 -4.68 68.86 5.89
CA ALA A 708 -5.83 69.36 6.65
C ALA A 708 -7.04 68.39 6.77
N SER A 709 -7.98 68.78 7.63
CA SER A 709 -9.21 68.07 8.00
C SER A 709 -10.39 68.29 7.06
N ALA A 710 -11.25 67.27 6.90
CA ALA A 710 -12.69 67.44 6.74
C ALA A 710 -13.43 66.23 7.38
N ALA A 711 -14.50 66.51 8.14
CA ALA A 711 -15.36 65.52 8.77
C ALA A 711 -16.82 65.70 8.32
N ILE A 712 -17.71 64.82 8.79
CA ILE A 712 -19.19 64.70 8.63
C ILE A 712 -19.50 63.39 7.87
N SER A 713 -19.99 62.29 8.45
CA SER A 713 -20.98 62.01 9.52
C SER A 713 -22.38 61.67 8.99
N SER A 714 -22.66 60.37 8.95
CA SER A 714 -23.94 59.74 9.35
C SER A 714 -23.74 58.20 9.34
N THR A 715 -23.61 57.51 10.48
CA THR A 715 -24.69 56.91 11.29
C THR A 715 -25.66 56.03 10.48
N SER A 716 -26.06 54.81 10.86
CA SER A 716 -25.72 53.82 11.91
C SER A 716 -26.69 52.63 11.66
N VAL A 717 -26.54 51.38 12.10
CA VAL A 717 -26.38 50.84 13.46
C VAL A 717 -25.85 49.40 13.34
N ALA A 718 -25.04 48.96 14.30
CA ALA A 718 -24.61 47.57 14.45
C ALA A 718 -25.23 46.91 15.70
N ALA A 719 -25.35 45.58 15.68
CA ALA A 719 -25.34 44.69 16.85
C ALA A 719 -24.79 43.34 16.34
N SER A 720 -23.60 42.83 16.70
CA SER A 720 -22.90 42.72 17.99
C SER A 720 -23.51 41.71 18.95
N ASN A 721 -22.77 40.61 19.14
CA ASN A 721 -22.43 39.88 20.38
C ASN A 721 -22.12 38.44 19.95
N ARG A 722 -20.86 37.95 19.90
CA ARG A 722 -19.80 37.89 20.93
C ARG A 722 -20.26 37.17 22.20
N ALA A 723 -20.11 35.84 22.21
CA ALA A 723 -20.05 35.05 23.42
C ALA A 723 -18.59 34.94 23.88
N VAL A 724 -18.37 34.97 25.20
CA VAL A 724 -17.07 34.85 25.85
C VAL A 724 -17.08 33.58 26.72
N LEU A 725 -15.91 32.96 26.84
CA LEU A 725 -15.62 31.80 27.68
C LEU A 725 -16.00 32.03 29.15
N VAL A 726 -16.42 30.97 29.85
CA VAL A 726 -16.37 30.89 31.32
C VAL A 726 -15.91 29.48 31.69
N ASP A 727 -14.94 29.40 32.62
CA ASP A 727 -14.36 28.18 33.17
C ASP A 727 -15.28 27.47 34.18
N ASP A 728 -14.99 26.20 34.44
CA ASP A 728 -15.41 25.49 35.66
C ASP A 728 -14.80 26.17 36.91
N ASP A 729 -15.53 26.21 38.04
CA ASP A 729 -15.13 25.44 39.24
C ASP A 729 -16.15 25.52 40.41
N THR A 730 -16.35 24.40 41.12
CA THR A 730 -16.97 24.26 42.47
C THR A 730 -18.42 24.80 42.70
N GLY A 731 -19.23 24.29 43.64
CA GLY A 731 -19.11 23.13 44.51
C GLY A 731 -20.06 23.21 45.74
N LEU A 732 -20.62 22.07 46.14
CA LEU A 732 -21.28 21.75 47.42
C LEU A 732 -22.65 22.36 47.79
N ASP A 733 -23.44 21.49 48.46
CA ASP A 733 -24.55 21.73 49.40
C ASP A 733 -25.83 22.48 48.94
N ALA A 734 -27.03 22.22 49.48
CA ALA A 734 -27.62 21.03 50.11
C ALA A 734 -29.15 21.21 50.27
N ASP A 735 -29.86 20.07 50.37
CA ASP A 735 -31.11 19.87 51.14
C ASP A 735 -32.47 20.46 50.68
N SER A 736 -33.54 19.73 51.06
CA SER A 736 -34.99 19.99 50.90
C SER A 736 -35.56 20.08 49.46
N GLY A 737 -36.76 19.57 49.16
CA GLY A 737 -37.74 18.82 49.96
C GLY A 737 -39.16 19.00 49.41
N ALA A 738 -40.05 18.01 49.58
CA ALA A 738 -41.51 18.04 49.35
C ALA A 738 -41.98 18.34 47.89
N GLU A 739 -42.55 17.39 47.14
CA GLU A 739 -43.92 16.83 47.19
C GLU A 739 -44.88 17.41 46.12
N ILE A 740 -45.44 16.48 45.33
CA ILE A 740 -46.87 16.37 44.98
C ILE A 740 -47.61 17.65 44.52
N THR A 741 -47.99 17.70 43.24
CA THR A 741 -49.42 17.71 42.83
C THR A 741 -49.60 17.52 41.32
N ALA A 742 -50.78 17.05 40.91
CA ALA A 742 -51.15 16.77 39.52
C ALA A 742 -52.41 17.53 39.10
N ALA A 743 -52.47 18.00 37.85
CA ALA A 743 -53.66 18.35 37.05
C ALA A 743 -53.15 18.78 35.63
N SER A 744 -53.55 18.30 34.45
CA SER A 744 -54.79 17.75 33.85
C SER A 744 -55.53 18.74 32.93
N ALA A 745 -55.48 18.52 31.60
CA ALA A 745 -56.48 18.84 30.55
C ALA A 745 -55.77 18.74 29.16
N ALA A 746 -56.08 17.82 28.24
CA ALA A 746 -57.25 17.73 27.33
C ALA A 746 -57.21 18.80 26.20
N GLY A 747 -57.43 18.53 24.89
CA GLY A 747 -57.65 17.31 24.07
C GLY A 747 -57.07 17.54 22.64
N ALA A 748 -57.41 16.85 21.54
CA ALA A 748 -58.46 15.86 21.27
C ALA A 748 -58.18 15.00 19.99
N ALA A 749 -58.83 13.83 19.94
CA ALA A 749 -59.47 13.14 18.78
C ALA A 749 -58.64 12.56 17.58
N GLY A 750 -58.90 11.27 17.29
CA GLY A 750 -58.58 10.56 16.03
C GLY A 750 -59.73 10.60 15.01
N PRO A 751 -60.07 9.54 14.21
CA PRO A 751 -59.69 8.11 14.25
C PRO A 751 -59.02 7.63 12.91
N THR A 752 -58.66 6.37 12.60
CA THR A 752 -59.41 5.08 12.55
C THR A 752 -58.51 3.82 12.66
N ALA A 753 -59.11 2.64 12.89
CA ALA A 753 -58.43 1.41 13.34
C ALA A 753 -58.85 0.12 12.59
N ALA A 754 -58.00 -0.92 12.63
CA ALA A 754 -58.26 -2.38 12.59
C ALA A 754 -56.91 -3.12 12.40
N ALA A 755 -56.55 -4.28 12.98
CA ALA A 755 -57.10 -5.20 14.00
C ALA A 755 -55.88 -5.84 14.75
N ALA A 756 -55.86 -6.18 16.05
CA ALA A 756 -56.48 -7.33 16.74
C ALA A 756 -56.25 -8.68 16.01
N GLN A 757 -55.84 -9.82 16.60
CA GLN A 757 -55.60 -10.27 18.00
C GLN A 757 -54.73 -11.56 17.89
N ALA A 758 -53.81 -11.94 18.80
CA ALA A 758 -54.14 -12.66 20.05
C ALA A 758 -52.88 -12.95 20.91
N ARG A 759 -53.09 -13.08 22.23
CA ARG A 759 -52.14 -13.60 23.23
C ARG A 759 -52.59 -15.01 23.66
N ARG A 760 -51.67 -15.89 24.09
CA ARG A 760 -51.62 -16.35 25.51
C ARG A 760 -50.49 -17.34 25.84
N GLU A 761 -49.90 -17.07 27.01
CA GLU A 761 -49.49 -18.02 28.08
C GLU A 761 -48.73 -19.31 27.75
N LEU A 762 -47.53 -19.42 28.34
CA LEU A 762 -47.21 -20.48 29.31
C LEU A 762 -46.33 -19.89 30.43
N ARG A 763 -46.68 -20.18 31.69
CA ARG A 763 -45.92 -19.86 32.92
C ARG A 763 -45.84 -21.14 33.78
N GLY A 764 -44.76 -21.27 34.55
CA GLY A 764 -44.73 -22.06 35.78
C GLY A 764 -43.82 -23.28 35.75
N GLY A 765 -42.98 -23.43 36.79
CA GLY A 765 -42.08 -24.58 36.96
C GLY A 765 -40.89 -24.28 37.86
N ASP A 766 -41.13 -24.00 39.15
CA ASP A 766 -40.08 -23.91 40.17
C ASP A 766 -39.37 -25.25 40.38
N SER A 767 -38.07 -25.23 40.66
CA SER A 767 -37.54 -25.97 41.81
C SER A 767 -36.15 -25.48 42.25
N THR A 768 -36.03 -25.17 43.53
CA THR A 768 -34.84 -24.72 44.25
C THR A 768 -33.80 -25.82 44.49
N ALA A 769 -32.51 -25.47 44.46
CA ALA A 769 -31.50 -26.09 45.33
C ALA A 769 -30.33 -25.12 45.61
N SER A 770 -30.20 -24.69 46.86
CA SER A 770 -29.03 -23.97 47.38
C SER A 770 -27.84 -24.90 47.59
N TRP A 771 -26.61 -24.40 47.48
CA TRP A 771 -25.76 -24.11 48.65
C TRP A 771 -24.43 -23.49 48.19
N SER A 772 -23.78 -22.77 49.10
CA SER A 772 -22.72 -21.80 48.82
C SER A 772 -21.47 -22.05 49.68
N VAL A 773 -20.36 -21.38 49.31
CA VAL A 773 -19.23 -20.95 50.17
C VAL A 773 -17.89 -21.74 50.14
N GLN A 774 -16.81 -20.95 50.02
CA GLN A 774 -15.39 -21.12 50.45
C GLN A 774 -14.31 -21.86 49.61
N ARG A 775 -13.45 -21.02 49.00
CA ARG A 775 -11.99 -20.87 49.26
C ARG A 775 -11.10 -22.13 49.48
N ALA A 776 -10.09 -22.29 48.61
CA ALA A 776 -8.65 -22.01 48.90
C ALA A 776 -7.63 -22.99 48.27
N LEU A 777 -6.69 -22.42 47.50
CA LEU A 777 -5.23 -22.67 47.51
C LEU A 777 -4.69 -24.10 47.80
N ARG A 778 -4.10 -24.78 46.78
CA ARG A 778 -2.62 -24.91 46.63
C ARG A 778 -2.16 -25.91 45.54
N LYS A 779 -1.11 -25.48 44.82
CA LYS A 779 0.07 -26.26 44.35
C LYS A 779 -0.12 -27.64 43.68
N SER A 780 0.31 -27.71 42.42
CA SER A 780 1.44 -28.58 42.05
C SER A 780 2.25 -27.97 40.89
N ARG A 781 3.56 -27.79 41.09
CA ARG A 781 4.55 -27.52 40.05
C ARG A 781 5.28 -28.84 39.76
N VAL A 782 5.32 -29.28 38.50
CA VAL A 782 6.44 -29.98 37.84
C VAL A 782 6.29 -29.68 36.34
N GLY A 783 7.31 -29.34 35.54
CA GLY A 783 8.70 -29.01 35.85
C GLY A 783 9.66 -29.54 34.79
N TRP A 784 10.38 -28.62 34.12
CA TRP A 784 11.55 -28.87 33.22
C TRP A 784 11.22 -29.59 31.88
N GLY A 785 11.95 -29.34 30.79
CA GLY A 785 12.99 -28.33 30.54
C GLY A 785 14.00 -28.76 29.47
N LEU A 786 14.45 -27.79 28.65
CA LEU A 786 15.44 -27.87 27.56
C LEU A 786 15.08 -28.74 26.35
#